data_AF-A0A372QQE5-F1
#
_entry.id   AF-A0A372QQE5-F1
#
_cell.length_a   1.000
_cell.length_b   1.000
_cell.length_c   1.000
_cell.angle_alpha   90.00
_cell.angle_beta   90.00
_cell.angle_gamma   90.00
#
_symmetry.space_group_name_H-M   'P 1'
#
loop_
_entity.id
_entity.type
_entity.pdbx_description
1 polymer ?
#
loop_
_entity_poly.entity_id
_entity_poly.type
_entity_poly.pdbx_seq_one_letter_code
_entity_poly.pdbx_strand_id
1 'polypeptide(L)'
;MGSMKQNSNRTFIHDYPNSNIITTFYYESSGKSHSRKYIIHLLGIYPSNVKKTKKISKNCPEYEIPDNYKVETTLEGYNSQSIDQYISNNNSASGVAKNFLMLLNKKTRISGTILFGFDISCLIEARKTILRPINRKNSFTTLTSRSQQNKRIKLLAKDIEKESKIILKQQNFDNTKIRYIELEIGDEIVGINLSEVNLDFTRVRQDAVVCACDEALISRDGYRHLAAISPNFEREYQISNRRNEISKYMETIIPIYNCKIELDNIQNSSNNPSNSSNNNSVNPNFSLTNDQNGFCSYRSIKDLLNTLIPIWKKKSILNIGDNIKLKFGGDGHIVTYKYSHVMFTMCLLNEGDEVLKPEKQYCILLYIGKEQYERLSIAISKFRNELDSLKNIGFIDQDNITWNVKFYFSGDWKFMALVKGLKAENSKYFCLFCECPKDLRGNLNLRWNISENKKGVEHPSLFPIIELDHWIPDELHIMLRITDVLMGCLFGDLMIDLNEFKKVTKILIEKEMQRIGLTHFQFFESKSKGKSWEWTSLTGPDKLIMLKHFDVTKFIADSFSDSEINSFEINAKNWIKLFCEPTIGKSNSINQRRVFKKIQHKGLNMRQFSTSSIEKKNHLHVKLFFGGTTMGGGNNSNDNSVLHDILSFENRQLYYLMNDTSRCIKQRIIHPNP
;
A
#
# COMPACT_ATOMS: atom_id res chain seq x y z
N MET A 1 -8.54 -51.08 -31.51
CA MET A 1 -8.78 -52.54 -31.37
C MET A 1 -8.93 -52.92 -29.90
N GLY A 2 -10.17 -53.10 -29.44
CA GLY A 2 -10.43 -53.67 -28.11
C GLY A 2 -10.74 -55.17 -28.23
N SER A 3 -10.01 -56.03 -27.52
CA SER A 3 -10.39 -57.43 -27.36
C SER A 3 -11.03 -57.61 -25.99
N MET A 4 -12.31 -57.95 -25.95
CA MET A 4 -12.99 -58.36 -24.71
C MET A 4 -13.13 -59.88 -24.66
N LYS A 5 -12.56 -60.50 -23.62
CA LYS A 5 -12.91 -61.86 -23.20
C LYS A 5 -14.01 -61.75 -22.14
N GLN A 6 -15.22 -62.20 -22.47
CA GLN A 6 -16.28 -62.48 -21.50
C GLN A 6 -16.68 -63.95 -21.62
N ASN A 7 -16.95 -64.60 -20.48
CA ASN A 7 -17.21 -66.03 -20.20
C ASN A 7 -18.21 -66.78 -21.12
N SER A 8 -17.93 -66.80 -22.42
CA SER A 8 -18.54 -67.63 -23.44
C SER A 8 -17.41 -68.00 -24.42
N ASN A 9 -17.47 -69.15 -25.10
CA ASN A 9 -16.42 -69.61 -26.04
C ASN A 9 -16.33 -68.74 -27.33
N ARG A 10 -16.47 -67.41 -27.21
CA ARG A 10 -16.55 -66.45 -28.31
C ARG A 10 -15.61 -65.28 -28.06
N THR A 11 -14.87 -64.91 -29.10
CA THR A 11 -14.07 -63.67 -29.15
C THR A 11 -14.63 -62.74 -30.20
N PHE A 12 -14.72 -61.46 -29.87
CA PHE A 12 -15.21 -60.41 -30.76
C PHE A 12 -14.02 -59.53 -31.17
N ILE A 13 -13.88 -59.28 -32.47
CA ILE A 13 -12.89 -58.38 -33.04
C ILE A 13 -13.66 -57.31 -33.83
N HIS A 14 -13.51 -56.04 -33.40
CA HIS A 14 -14.13 -54.91 -34.07
C HIS A 14 -13.28 -53.65 -34.00
N ASP A 15 -13.53 -52.75 -34.96
CA ASP A 15 -13.02 -51.37 -34.97
C ASP A 15 -14.18 -50.36 -35.13
N TYR A 16 -15.33 -50.69 -34.53
CA TYR A 16 -16.50 -49.82 -34.49
C TYR A 16 -16.25 -48.58 -33.59
N PRO A 17 -16.70 -47.36 -33.98
CA PRO A 17 -17.55 -47.02 -35.13
C PRO A 17 -16.82 -46.76 -36.46
N ASN A 18 -15.48 -46.78 -36.48
CA ASN A 18 -14.70 -46.50 -37.69
C ASN A 18 -14.91 -47.56 -38.78
N SER A 19 -15.27 -48.78 -38.38
CA SER A 19 -15.73 -49.86 -39.24
C SER A 19 -17.08 -50.39 -38.78
N ASN A 20 -18.01 -50.56 -39.72
CA ASN A 20 -19.31 -51.17 -39.48
C ASN A 20 -19.27 -52.70 -39.45
N ILE A 21 -18.06 -53.29 -39.51
CA ILE A 21 -17.83 -54.72 -39.55
C ILE A 21 -17.39 -55.23 -38.18
N ILE A 22 -18.03 -56.28 -37.69
CA ILE A 22 -17.66 -56.99 -36.47
C ILE A 22 -17.48 -58.46 -36.82
N THR A 23 -16.34 -59.05 -36.41
CA THR A 23 -16.06 -60.47 -36.63
C THR A 23 -16.05 -61.20 -35.31
N THR A 24 -16.70 -62.35 -35.25
CA THR A 24 -16.75 -63.20 -34.06
C THR A 24 -16.17 -64.58 -34.37
N PHE A 25 -15.36 -65.08 -33.45
CA PHE A 25 -14.78 -66.41 -33.52
C PHE A 25 -15.39 -67.25 -32.40
N TYR A 26 -16.03 -68.35 -32.78
CA TYR A 26 -16.54 -69.35 -31.85
C TYR A 26 -15.60 -70.57 -31.86
N TYR A 27 -15.17 -70.99 -30.67
CA TYR A 27 -14.35 -72.18 -30.52
C TYR A 27 -15.19 -73.32 -29.96
N GLU A 28 -15.32 -74.40 -30.72
CA GLU A 28 -15.88 -75.65 -30.22
C GLU A 28 -14.89 -76.33 -29.27
N SER A 29 -15.41 -77.12 -28.34
CA SER A 29 -14.60 -77.97 -27.43
C SER A 29 -13.70 -78.96 -28.18
N SER A 30 -14.00 -79.20 -29.47
CA SER A 30 -13.25 -80.05 -30.40
C SER A 30 -12.02 -79.37 -31.03
N GLY A 31 -11.80 -78.08 -30.74
CA GLY A 31 -10.69 -77.29 -31.31
C GLY A 31 -10.98 -76.64 -32.67
N LYS A 32 -12.15 -76.87 -33.27
CA LYS A 32 -12.58 -76.18 -34.50
C LYS A 32 -13.09 -74.78 -34.20
N SER A 33 -12.63 -73.79 -34.97
CA SER A 33 -13.08 -72.40 -34.89
C SER A 33 -14.01 -72.04 -36.04
N HIS A 34 -15.16 -71.44 -35.73
CA HIS A 34 -16.10 -70.90 -36.70
C HIS A 34 -16.07 -69.36 -36.66
N SER A 35 -15.82 -68.73 -37.80
CA SER A 35 -15.93 -67.28 -37.95
C SER A 35 -17.36 -66.89 -38.35
N ARG A 36 -17.84 -65.78 -37.80
CA ARG A 36 -19.06 -65.10 -38.24
C ARG A 36 -18.74 -63.63 -38.43
N LYS A 37 -19.13 -63.08 -39.57
CA LYS A 37 -18.95 -61.67 -39.88
C LYS A 37 -20.31 -60.99 -39.87
N TYR A 38 -20.35 -59.82 -39.23
CA TYR A 38 -21.55 -59.01 -39.05
C TYR A 38 -21.28 -57.64 -39.66
N ILE A 39 -22.18 -57.16 -40.51
CA ILE A 39 -22.11 -55.83 -41.11
C ILE A 39 -23.31 -55.03 -40.59
N ILE A 40 -23.03 -53.95 -39.87
CA ILE A 40 -24.05 -53.06 -39.31
C ILE A 40 -24.44 -52.03 -40.36
N HIS A 41 -25.69 -52.07 -40.80
CA HIS A 41 -26.24 -51.12 -41.78
C HIS A 41 -26.95 -49.96 -41.10
N LEU A 42 -27.75 -50.22 -40.05
CA LEU A 42 -28.49 -49.21 -39.29
C LEU A 42 -28.58 -49.58 -37.80
N LEU A 43 -28.34 -48.61 -36.91
CA LEU A 43 -28.28 -48.79 -35.44
C LEU A 43 -29.63 -48.78 -34.71
N GLY A 44 -30.73 -48.52 -35.43
CA GLY A 44 -32.08 -48.47 -34.87
C GLY A 44 -32.30 -47.34 -33.86
N ILE A 45 -33.55 -47.16 -33.43
CA ILE A 45 -34.00 -46.12 -32.50
C ILE A 45 -34.76 -46.78 -31.35
N TYR A 46 -34.48 -46.37 -30.11
CA TYR A 46 -35.23 -46.85 -28.95
C TYR A 46 -36.51 -46.02 -28.76
N PRO A 47 -37.71 -46.61 -28.91
CA PRO A 47 -38.97 -45.90 -28.68
C PRO A 47 -39.17 -45.64 -27.18
N SER A 48 -40.08 -44.73 -26.80
CA SER A 48 -40.36 -44.42 -25.40
C SER A 48 -40.81 -45.63 -24.57
N ASN A 49 -41.43 -46.63 -25.21
CA ASN A 49 -41.81 -47.92 -24.62
C ASN A 49 -40.95 -49.05 -25.21
N VAL A 50 -39.72 -49.21 -24.70
CA VAL A 50 -38.76 -50.18 -25.24
C VAL A 50 -39.07 -51.62 -24.83
N LYS A 51 -39.12 -52.54 -25.81
CA LYS A 51 -39.19 -53.98 -25.54
C LYS A 51 -37.88 -54.48 -24.95
N LYS A 52 -37.95 -55.27 -23.87
CA LYS A 52 -36.77 -55.82 -23.18
C LYS A 52 -36.65 -57.33 -23.41
N THR A 53 -35.42 -57.84 -23.42
CA THR A 53 -35.10 -59.27 -23.46
C THR A 53 -34.18 -59.68 -22.30
N LYS A 54 -34.30 -60.92 -21.84
CA LYS A 54 -33.57 -61.45 -20.68
C LYS A 54 -33.13 -62.89 -20.94
N LYS A 55 -32.01 -63.29 -20.35
CA LYS A 55 -31.58 -64.70 -20.31
C LYS A 55 -32.52 -65.50 -19.39
N ILE A 56 -32.76 -66.77 -19.70
CA ILE A 56 -33.78 -67.62 -19.02
C ILE A 56 -33.47 -67.89 -17.52
N SER A 57 -32.29 -67.52 -16.99
CA SER A 57 -31.98 -67.68 -15.56
C SER A 57 -32.51 -66.54 -14.69
N LYS A 58 -33.05 -66.89 -13.51
CA LYS A 58 -33.37 -65.93 -12.44
C LYS A 58 -32.07 -65.17 -12.09
N ASN A 59 -32.13 -63.83 -12.14
CA ASN A 59 -31.05 -62.85 -11.90
C ASN A 59 -30.17 -62.37 -13.10
N CYS A 60 -30.53 -62.64 -14.36
CA CYS A 60 -29.84 -61.97 -15.48
C CYS A 60 -30.36 -60.54 -15.76
N PRO A 61 -29.49 -59.61 -16.23
CA PRO A 61 -29.90 -58.27 -16.65
C PRO A 61 -30.92 -58.31 -17.80
N GLU A 62 -31.82 -57.34 -17.81
CA GLU A 62 -32.74 -57.09 -18.94
C GLU A 62 -32.11 -56.11 -19.91
N TYR A 63 -32.25 -56.39 -21.19
CA TYR A 63 -31.64 -55.61 -22.26
C TYR A 63 -32.70 -55.02 -23.18
N GLU A 64 -32.59 -53.72 -23.44
CA GLU A 64 -33.47 -52.96 -24.33
C GLU A 64 -33.20 -53.28 -25.80
N ILE A 65 -34.26 -53.53 -26.59
CA ILE A 65 -34.19 -53.81 -28.04
C ILE A 65 -34.58 -52.57 -28.84
N PRO A 66 -33.74 -52.07 -29.78
CA PRO A 66 -34.06 -50.93 -30.62
C PRO A 66 -34.97 -51.32 -31.80
N ASP A 67 -35.83 -50.40 -32.22
CA ASP A 67 -36.64 -50.53 -33.42
C ASP A 67 -35.81 -50.17 -34.67
N ASN A 68 -36.16 -50.72 -35.84
CA ASN A 68 -35.53 -50.41 -37.14
C ASN A 68 -34.01 -50.64 -37.22
N TYR A 69 -33.46 -51.56 -36.42
CA TYR A 69 -32.07 -52.00 -36.53
C TYR A 69 -31.88 -52.91 -37.74
N LYS A 70 -30.81 -52.71 -38.54
CA LYS A 70 -30.51 -53.52 -39.73
C LYS A 70 -29.07 -54.04 -39.68
N VAL A 71 -28.92 -55.36 -39.63
CA VAL A 71 -27.63 -56.06 -39.66
C VAL A 71 -27.68 -57.20 -40.66
N GLU A 72 -26.57 -57.37 -41.35
CA GLU A 72 -26.30 -58.50 -42.23
C GLU A 72 -25.30 -59.45 -41.56
N THR A 73 -25.51 -60.75 -41.70
CA THR A 73 -24.68 -61.79 -41.09
C THR A 73 -24.24 -62.82 -42.11
N THR A 74 -22.94 -63.04 -42.21
CA THR A 74 -22.33 -64.09 -43.02
C THR A 74 -21.65 -65.13 -42.13
N LEU A 75 -21.81 -66.41 -42.49
CA LEU A 75 -21.34 -67.54 -41.71
C LEU A 75 -20.47 -68.42 -42.59
N GLU A 76 -19.17 -68.50 -42.29
CA GLU A 76 -18.24 -69.33 -43.05
C GLU A 76 -18.05 -70.68 -42.33
N GLY A 77 -18.21 -71.79 -43.07
CA GLY A 77 -17.84 -73.13 -42.59
C GLY A 77 -18.90 -74.24 -42.62
N TYR A 78 -20.01 -74.09 -43.33
CA TYR A 78 -20.89 -75.22 -43.69
C TYR A 78 -21.11 -75.22 -45.21
N ASN A 79 -20.74 -76.33 -45.86
CA ASN A 79 -20.84 -76.67 -47.30
C ASN A 79 -21.32 -75.58 -48.27
N SER A 80 -20.40 -75.14 -49.14
CA SER A 80 -20.56 -74.63 -50.51
C SER A 80 -21.98 -74.39 -51.05
N GLN A 81 -22.62 -73.32 -50.57
CA GLN A 81 -23.54 -72.44 -51.30
C GLN A 81 -23.77 -71.21 -50.41
N SER A 82 -23.33 -70.04 -50.87
CA SER A 82 -23.63 -68.77 -50.21
C SER A 82 -25.14 -68.51 -50.32
N ILE A 83 -25.88 -68.81 -49.24
CA ILE A 83 -27.29 -68.49 -49.15
C ILE A 83 -27.42 -67.03 -48.71
N ASP A 84 -27.48 -66.11 -49.67
CA ASP A 84 -27.97 -64.75 -49.43
C ASP A 84 -29.49 -64.80 -49.37
N GLN A 85 -30.06 -64.95 -48.16
CA GLN A 85 -31.51 -64.88 -47.96
C GLN A 85 -31.88 -63.81 -46.94
N TYR A 86 -32.71 -62.87 -47.39
CA TYR A 86 -33.36 -61.86 -46.56
C TYR A 86 -34.45 -62.51 -45.71
N ILE A 87 -34.28 -62.49 -44.38
CA ILE A 87 -35.32 -62.92 -43.44
C ILE A 87 -35.87 -61.68 -42.71
N SER A 88 -37.03 -61.21 -43.16
CA SER A 88 -37.80 -60.16 -42.47
C SER A 88 -39.07 -60.76 -41.86
N ASN A 89 -39.32 -60.47 -40.58
CA ASN A 89 -40.59 -60.77 -39.92
C ASN A 89 -41.00 -59.53 -39.11
N ASN A 90 -42.17 -58.96 -39.43
CA ASN A 90 -42.64 -57.68 -38.89
C ASN A 90 -43.17 -57.78 -37.45
N ASN A 91 -43.25 -58.98 -36.87
CA ASN A 91 -43.95 -59.18 -35.60
C ASN A 91 -43.02 -59.19 -34.36
N SER A 92 -41.81 -59.77 -34.46
CA SER A 92 -40.78 -59.68 -33.40
C SER A 92 -39.41 -60.23 -33.83
N ALA A 93 -38.33 -59.75 -33.20
CA ALA A 93 -36.97 -60.25 -33.41
C ALA A 93 -36.81 -61.74 -33.03
N SER A 94 -37.61 -62.24 -32.08
CA SER A 94 -37.69 -63.67 -31.74
C SER A 94 -38.38 -64.50 -32.83
N GLY A 95 -39.28 -63.91 -33.62
CA GLY A 95 -39.89 -64.54 -34.80
C GLY A 95 -38.90 -64.74 -35.95
N VAL A 96 -37.99 -63.78 -36.16
CA VAL A 96 -36.92 -63.90 -37.18
C VAL A 96 -35.92 -65.01 -36.82
N ALA A 97 -35.52 -65.09 -35.55
CA ALA A 97 -34.61 -66.14 -35.05
C ALA A 97 -35.20 -67.55 -35.19
N LYS A 98 -36.53 -67.69 -35.03
CA LYS A 98 -37.25 -68.97 -35.19
C LYS A 98 -37.29 -69.42 -36.67
N ASN A 99 -37.50 -68.48 -37.59
CA ASN A 99 -37.48 -68.75 -39.04
C ASN A 99 -36.07 -69.12 -39.52
N PHE A 100 -35.03 -68.46 -39.01
CA PHE A 100 -33.63 -68.80 -39.30
C PHE A 100 -33.22 -70.20 -38.78
N LEU A 101 -33.74 -70.60 -37.61
CA LEU A 101 -33.52 -71.96 -37.07
C LEU A 101 -34.21 -73.06 -37.90
N MET A 102 -35.36 -72.75 -38.52
CA MET A 102 -36.10 -73.67 -39.39
C MET A 102 -35.32 -73.97 -40.68
N LEU A 103 -34.59 -72.98 -41.20
CA LEU A 103 -33.68 -73.11 -42.36
C LEU A 103 -32.42 -73.96 -42.08
N LEU A 104 -31.95 -74.01 -40.83
CA LEU A 104 -30.75 -74.76 -40.43
C LEU A 104 -31.01 -76.21 -39.98
N ASN A 105 -32.26 -76.70 -40.07
CA ASN A 105 -32.68 -78.06 -39.69
C ASN A 105 -32.26 -78.52 -38.27
N LYS A 106 -32.07 -77.59 -37.32
CA LYS A 106 -31.74 -77.91 -35.92
C LYS A 106 -32.94 -77.67 -34.99
N LYS A 107 -33.47 -78.75 -34.39
CA LYS A 107 -34.58 -78.73 -33.40
C LYS A 107 -34.14 -78.38 -31.97
N THR A 108 -33.21 -77.45 -31.76
CA THR A 108 -32.76 -77.09 -30.40
C THR A 108 -33.12 -75.65 -30.04
N ARG A 109 -33.81 -75.47 -28.90
CA ARG A 109 -34.08 -74.16 -28.28
C ARG A 109 -32.76 -73.57 -27.80
N ILE A 110 -32.25 -72.54 -28.47
CA ILE A 110 -31.08 -71.80 -27.99
C ILE A 110 -31.53 -70.90 -26.82
N SER A 111 -31.05 -71.19 -25.62
CA SER A 111 -31.18 -70.33 -24.45
C SER A 111 -29.98 -69.37 -24.39
N GLY A 112 -30.20 -68.10 -24.72
CA GLY A 112 -29.16 -67.08 -24.64
C GLY A 112 -29.60 -65.77 -25.28
N THR A 113 -29.14 -64.66 -24.71
CA THR A 113 -29.43 -63.26 -25.09
C THR A 113 -28.83 -62.91 -26.46
N ILE A 114 -29.28 -63.60 -27.51
CA ILE A 114 -28.75 -63.47 -28.86
C ILE A 114 -29.84 -62.83 -29.72
N LEU A 115 -29.73 -61.52 -29.93
CA LEU A 115 -30.43 -60.85 -31.01
C LEU A 115 -29.52 -60.95 -32.25
N PHE A 116 -29.93 -61.71 -33.27
CA PHE A 116 -29.18 -61.85 -34.52
C PHE A 116 -27.70 -62.27 -34.39
N GLY A 117 -27.31 -62.99 -33.34
CA GLY A 117 -25.93 -63.45 -33.15
C GLY A 117 -25.04 -62.58 -32.25
N PHE A 118 -25.51 -61.41 -31.80
CA PHE A 118 -24.75 -60.48 -30.92
C PHE A 118 -25.03 -60.67 -29.43
N ASP A 119 -24.01 -60.43 -28.60
CA ASP A 119 -24.19 -60.19 -27.17
C ASP A 119 -24.54 -58.72 -26.93
N ILE A 120 -25.75 -58.46 -26.41
CA ILE A 120 -26.27 -57.10 -26.22
C ILE A 120 -25.43 -56.30 -25.21
N SER A 121 -24.72 -56.99 -24.31
CA SER A 121 -23.83 -56.34 -23.34
C SER A 121 -22.68 -55.57 -24.03
N CYS A 122 -22.07 -56.14 -25.07
CA CYS A 122 -20.97 -55.51 -25.82
C CYS A 122 -21.43 -54.24 -26.56
N LEU A 123 -22.66 -54.26 -27.10
CA LEU A 123 -23.25 -53.14 -27.84
C LEU A 123 -23.57 -51.94 -26.92
N ILE A 124 -23.99 -52.21 -25.68
CA ILE A 124 -24.23 -51.19 -24.65
C ILE A 124 -22.91 -50.57 -24.18
N GLU A 125 -21.86 -51.38 -24.03
CA GLU A 125 -20.54 -50.92 -23.57
C GLU A 125 -19.83 -50.06 -24.63
N ALA A 126 -19.93 -50.43 -25.91
CA ALA A 126 -19.49 -49.62 -27.03
C ALA A 126 -20.25 -48.28 -27.15
N ARG A 127 -21.52 -48.21 -26.72
CA ARG A 127 -22.28 -46.95 -26.67
C ARG A 127 -21.85 -46.03 -25.54
N LYS A 128 -21.40 -46.57 -24.39
CA LYS A 128 -20.88 -45.78 -23.26
C LYS A 128 -19.58 -45.04 -23.61
N THR A 129 -18.78 -45.59 -24.53
CA THR A 129 -17.55 -44.95 -25.03
C THR A 129 -17.81 -43.88 -26.09
N ILE A 130 -18.91 -43.98 -26.86
CA ILE A 130 -19.28 -43.02 -27.92
C ILE A 130 -20.01 -41.79 -27.37
N LEU A 131 -20.82 -41.93 -26.32
CA LEU A 131 -21.56 -40.82 -25.72
C LEU A 131 -20.76 -40.19 -24.57
N ARG A 132 -19.91 -39.20 -24.87
CA ARG A 132 -19.77 -38.09 -23.90
C ARG A 132 -21.18 -37.55 -23.66
N PRO A 133 -21.64 -37.40 -22.40
CA PRO A 133 -23.03 -37.09 -22.15
C PRO A 133 -23.38 -35.78 -22.87
N ILE A 134 -24.38 -35.83 -23.75
CA ILE A 134 -25.06 -34.63 -24.21
C ILE A 134 -25.42 -33.85 -22.94
N ASN A 135 -24.84 -32.67 -22.78
CA ASN A 135 -25.12 -31.79 -21.66
C ASN A 135 -26.64 -31.53 -21.65
N ARG A 136 -27.41 -32.28 -20.85
CA ARG A 136 -28.82 -32.01 -20.52
C ARG A 136 -28.99 -30.73 -19.70
N LYS A 137 -27.97 -29.89 -19.69
CA LYS A 137 -27.90 -28.72 -18.84
C LYS A 137 -28.24 -27.51 -19.72
N ASN A 138 -29.34 -26.81 -19.43
CA ASN A 138 -29.77 -25.60 -20.14
C ASN A 138 -28.61 -24.60 -20.36
N SER A 139 -28.67 -23.80 -21.44
CA SER A 139 -27.66 -22.77 -21.73
C SER A 139 -27.42 -21.89 -20.51
N PHE A 140 -26.17 -21.49 -20.26
CA PHE A 140 -25.84 -20.59 -19.16
C PHE A 140 -26.65 -19.28 -19.25
N THR A 141 -26.89 -18.77 -20.46
CA THR A 141 -27.66 -17.56 -20.75
C THR A 141 -29.17 -17.69 -20.48
N THR A 142 -29.70 -18.91 -20.35
CA THR A 142 -31.14 -19.15 -20.04
C THR A 142 -31.43 -19.19 -18.54
N LEU A 143 -30.41 -19.10 -17.69
CA LEU A 143 -30.56 -19.06 -16.23
C LEU A 143 -30.83 -17.63 -15.77
N THR A 144 -32.00 -17.38 -15.17
CA THR A 144 -32.40 -16.04 -14.69
C THR A 144 -31.87 -15.70 -13.29
N SER A 145 -31.52 -16.71 -12.47
CA SER A 145 -31.02 -16.50 -11.11
C SER A 145 -29.50 -16.54 -11.03
N ARG A 146 -28.90 -15.50 -10.43
CA ARG A 146 -27.44 -15.42 -10.15
C ARG A 146 -26.94 -16.58 -9.27
N SER A 147 -27.80 -17.12 -8.39
CA SER A 147 -27.47 -18.29 -7.57
C SER A 147 -27.33 -19.58 -8.41
N GLN A 148 -28.20 -19.77 -9.40
CA GLN A 148 -28.13 -20.92 -10.32
C GLN A 148 -26.90 -20.82 -11.23
N GLN A 149 -26.61 -19.62 -11.75
CA GLN A 149 -25.41 -19.32 -12.51
C GLN A 149 -24.14 -19.63 -11.69
N ASN A 150 -24.06 -19.14 -10.44
CA ASN A 150 -22.93 -19.40 -9.54
C ASN A 150 -22.73 -20.90 -9.25
N LYS A 151 -23.82 -21.67 -9.06
CA LYS A 151 -23.72 -23.13 -8.89
C LYS A 151 -23.14 -23.81 -10.13
N ARG A 152 -23.53 -23.36 -11.32
CA ARG A 152 -23.03 -23.87 -12.60
C ARG A 152 -21.54 -23.60 -12.77
N ILE A 153 -21.10 -22.37 -12.47
CA ILE A 153 -19.69 -21.96 -12.49
C ILE A 153 -18.87 -22.80 -11.50
N LYS A 154 -19.37 -23.03 -10.28
CA LYS A 154 -18.68 -23.88 -9.28
C LYS A 154 -18.48 -25.33 -9.76
N LEU A 155 -19.42 -25.89 -10.51
CA LEU A 155 -19.27 -27.24 -11.08
C LEU A 155 -18.20 -27.23 -12.18
N LEU A 156 -18.24 -26.25 -13.08
CA LEU A 156 -17.22 -26.07 -14.12
C LEU A 156 -15.82 -25.91 -13.52
N ALA A 157 -15.68 -25.13 -12.46
CA ALA A 157 -14.42 -24.93 -11.74
C ALA A 157 -13.81 -26.26 -11.26
N LYS A 158 -14.62 -27.15 -10.66
CA LYS A 158 -14.17 -28.47 -10.20
C LYS A 158 -13.73 -29.37 -11.34
N ASP A 159 -14.47 -29.35 -12.46
CA ASP A 159 -14.12 -30.13 -13.64
C ASP A 159 -12.78 -29.65 -14.24
N ILE A 160 -12.58 -28.32 -14.36
CA ILE A 160 -11.31 -27.75 -14.83
C ILE A 160 -10.15 -28.07 -13.89
N GLU A 161 -10.35 -27.99 -12.57
CA GLU A 161 -9.29 -28.32 -11.62
C GLU A 161 -8.81 -29.78 -11.76
N LYS A 162 -9.74 -30.71 -12.02
CA LYS A 162 -9.42 -32.12 -12.22
C LYS A 162 -8.65 -32.36 -13.51
N GLU A 163 -9.13 -31.81 -14.62
CA GLU A 163 -8.51 -32.00 -15.94
C GLU A 163 -7.17 -31.27 -16.05
N SER A 164 -7.04 -30.07 -15.48
CA SER A 164 -5.78 -29.31 -15.48
C SER A 164 -4.66 -30.04 -14.75
N LYS A 165 -4.93 -30.74 -13.65
CA LYS A 165 -3.93 -31.59 -12.97
C LYS A 165 -3.39 -32.69 -13.88
N ILE A 166 -4.20 -33.22 -14.79
CA ILE A 166 -3.79 -34.25 -15.76
C ILE A 166 -2.89 -33.60 -16.82
N ILE A 167 -3.31 -32.47 -17.38
CA ILE A 167 -2.57 -31.75 -18.44
C ILE A 167 -1.20 -31.26 -17.93
N LEU A 168 -1.16 -30.66 -16.74
CA LEU A 168 0.10 -30.17 -16.15
C LEU A 168 1.11 -31.30 -15.93
N LYS A 169 0.64 -32.48 -15.46
CA LYS A 169 1.49 -33.67 -15.33
C LYS A 169 2.00 -34.19 -16.66
N GLN A 170 1.17 -34.20 -17.71
CA GLN A 170 1.59 -34.62 -19.05
C GLN A 170 2.69 -33.72 -19.64
N GLN A 171 2.73 -32.45 -19.23
CA GLN A 171 3.69 -31.45 -19.71
C GLN A 171 4.88 -31.27 -18.75
N ASN A 172 5.09 -32.18 -17.78
CA ASN A 172 6.15 -32.12 -16.77
C ASN A 172 6.18 -30.83 -15.92
N PHE A 173 5.02 -30.18 -15.72
CA PHE A 173 4.89 -29.06 -14.78
C PHE A 173 4.60 -29.59 -13.37
N ASP A 174 5.63 -30.10 -12.71
CA ASP A 174 5.55 -30.54 -11.32
C ASP A 174 5.35 -29.34 -10.37
N ASN A 175 4.62 -29.54 -9.27
CA ASN A 175 4.26 -28.50 -8.28
C ASN A 175 3.53 -27.25 -8.84
N THR A 176 2.93 -27.35 -10.03
CA THR A 176 2.19 -26.24 -10.64
C THR A 176 0.67 -26.40 -10.42
N LYS A 177 -0.03 -25.31 -10.14
CA LYS A 177 -1.49 -25.27 -9.98
C LYS A 177 -2.07 -24.10 -10.76
N ILE A 178 -3.24 -24.27 -11.39
CA ILE A 178 -4.00 -23.15 -11.93
C ILE A 178 -4.60 -22.38 -10.76
N ARG A 179 -4.32 -21.08 -10.70
CA ARG A 179 -4.73 -20.22 -9.58
C ARG A 179 -6.03 -19.45 -9.87
N TYR A 180 -6.18 -18.96 -11.10
CA TYR A 180 -7.32 -18.16 -11.52
C TYR A 180 -7.62 -18.43 -12.99
N ILE A 181 -8.91 -18.42 -13.34
CA ILE A 181 -9.39 -18.52 -14.72
C ILE A 181 -10.38 -17.39 -14.94
N GLU A 182 -10.18 -16.63 -16.00
CA GLU A 182 -11.09 -15.57 -16.43
C GLU A 182 -11.93 -16.10 -17.59
N LEU A 183 -13.25 -15.96 -17.49
CA LEU A 183 -14.20 -16.37 -18.51
C LEU A 183 -14.98 -15.16 -18.99
N GLU A 184 -15.06 -14.95 -20.29
CA GLU A 184 -15.97 -13.98 -20.89
C GLU A 184 -17.28 -14.70 -21.25
N ILE A 185 -18.39 -14.25 -20.69
CA ILE A 185 -19.72 -14.84 -20.88
C ILE A 185 -20.70 -13.74 -21.30
N GLY A 186 -20.91 -13.60 -22.61
CA GLY A 186 -21.60 -12.43 -23.15
C GLY A 186 -20.75 -11.18 -22.90
N ASP A 187 -21.34 -10.14 -22.32
CA ASP A 187 -20.64 -8.90 -21.96
C ASP A 187 -20.10 -8.90 -20.50
N GLU A 188 -20.26 -10.01 -19.76
CA GLU A 188 -19.74 -10.13 -18.39
C GLU A 188 -18.44 -10.94 -18.34
N ILE A 189 -17.47 -10.43 -17.59
CA ILE A 189 -16.25 -11.17 -17.23
C ILE A 189 -16.44 -11.86 -15.88
N VAL A 190 -16.25 -13.18 -15.86
CA VAL A 190 -16.42 -14.04 -14.69
C VAL A 190 -15.08 -14.68 -14.30
N GLY A 191 -14.59 -14.30 -13.13
CA GLY A 191 -13.41 -14.90 -12.51
C GLY A 191 -13.70 -16.15 -11.70
N ILE A 192 -12.95 -17.23 -11.94
CA ILE A 192 -12.93 -18.44 -11.13
C ILE A 192 -11.59 -18.53 -10.40
N ASN A 193 -11.63 -18.37 -9.07
CA ASN A 193 -10.46 -18.59 -8.23
C ASN A 193 -10.36 -20.07 -7.85
N LEU A 194 -9.27 -20.73 -8.24
CA LEU A 194 -8.98 -22.15 -8.01
C LEU A 194 -7.87 -22.36 -6.96
N SER A 195 -7.36 -21.28 -6.36
CA SER A 195 -6.36 -21.39 -5.28
C SER A 195 -6.95 -22.11 -4.06
N GLU A 196 -6.29 -23.15 -3.55
CA GLU A 196 -6.35 -23.42 -2.11
C GLU A 196 -5.81 -22.16 -1.41
N VAL A 197 -6.56 -21.62 -0.47
CA VAL A 197 -6.20 -20.37 0.21
C VAL A 197 -4.91 -20.62 0.99
N ASN A 198 -3.76 -20.35 0.38
CA ASN A 198 -2.53 -20.15 1.12
C ASN A 198 -2.73 -18.82 1.86
N LEU A 199 -3.12 -18.93 3.13
CA LEU A 199 -3.43 -17.79 4.00
C LEU A 199 -2.24 -16.83 4.09
N ASP A 200 -1.01 -17.34 4.09
CA ASP A 200 0.20 -16.52 4.15
C ASP A 200 0.42 -15.72 2.87
N PHE A 201 0.27 -16.35 1.69
CA PHE A 201 0.33 -15.61 0.42
C PHE A 201 -0.76 -14.55 0.33
N THR A 202 -1.97 -14.87 0.80
CA THR A 202 -3.11 -13.96 0.78
C THR A 202 -2.85 -12.75 1.68
N ARG A 203 -2.33 -12.97 2.89
CA ARG A 203 -1.93 -11.89 3.81
C ARG A 203 -0.84 -11.00 3.23
N VAL A 204 0.23 -11.58 2.66
CA VAL A 204 1.30 -10.79 2.02
C VAL A 204 0.76 -9.93 0.87
N ARG A 205 -0.18 -10.47 0.07
CA ARG A 205 -0.85 -9.71 -0.99
C ARG A 205 -1.72 -8.59 -0.43
N GLN A 206 -2.48 -8.86 0.62
CA GLN A 206 -3.31 -7.85 1.29
C GLN A 206 -2.46 -6.75 1.89
N ASP A 207 -1.36 -7.08 2.57
CA ASP A 207 -0.43 -6.12 3.15
C ASP A 207 0.16 -5.21 2.08
N ALA A 208 0.58 -5.78 0.94
CA ALA A 208 1.05 -5.02 -0.20
C ALA A 208 -0.01 -4.05 -0.76
N VAL A 209 -1.27 -4.49 -0.85
CA VAL A 209 -2.38 -3.64 -1.32
C VAL A 209 -2.70 -2.53 -0.32
N VAL A 210 -2.77 -2.84 0.98
CA VAL A 210 -3.00 -1.83 2.03
C VAL A 210 -1.86 -0.81 2.04
N CYS A 211 -0.61 -1.28 1.95
CA CYS A 211 0.58 -0.43 1.85
C CYS A 211 0.52 0.49 0.63
N ALA A 212 0.22 -0.05 -0.55
CA ALA A 212 0.08 0.76 -1.77
C ALA A 212 -1.05 1.78 -1.66
N CYS A 213 -2.19 1.42 -1.07
CA CYS A 213 -3.30 2.35 -0.84
C CYS A 213 -2.91 3.46 0.13
N ASP A 214 -2.19 3.15 1.20
CA ASP A 214 -1.75 4.11 2.21
C ASP A 214 -0.64 5.05 1.67
N GLU A 215 0.33 4.53 0.91
CA GLU A 215 1.41 5.32 0.29
C GLU A 215 0.89 6.19 -0.88
N ALA A 216 0.02 5.64 -1.74
CA ALA A 216 -0.55 6.36 -2.89
C ALA A 216 -1.80 7.18 -2.56
N LEU A 217 -2.21 7.19 -1.29
CA LEU A 217 -3.36 7.97 -0.80
C LEU A 217 -4.68 7.60 -1.50
N ILE A 218 -4.88 6.31 -1.79
CA ILE A 218 -6.09 5.81 -2.45
C ILE A 218 -7.21 5.70 -1.41
N SER A 219 -8.29 6.44 -1.64
CA SER A 219 -9.47 6.39 -0.77
C SER A 219 -10.17 5.05 -0.81
N ARG A 220 -10.96 4.77 0.23
CA ARG A 220 -11.81 3.58 0.28
C ARG A 220 -12.69 3.45 -0.96
N ASP A 221 -13.32 4.56 -1.35
CA ASP A 221 -14.13 4.64 -2.56
C ASP A 221 -13.31 4.52 -3.84
N GLY A 222 -12.12 5.14 -3.87
CA GLY A 222 -11.18 5.01 -4.99
C GLY A 222 -10.79 3.55 -5.22
N TYR A 223 -10.41 2.82 -4.15
CA TYR A 223 -10.10 1.40 -4.23
C TYR A 223 -11.34 0.56 -4.59
N ARG A 224 -12.52 0.91 -4.05
CA ARG A 224 -13.78 0.24 -4.41
C ARG A 224 -14.08 0.33 -5.90
N HIS A 225 -13.85 1.49 -6.52
CA HIS A 225 -13.98 1.64 -7.98
C HIS A 225 -12.93 0.84 -8.74
N LEU A 226 -11.66 0.86 -8.31
CA LEU A 226 -10.60 0.04 -8.92
C LEU A 226 -10.94 -1.46 -8.88
N ALA A 227 -11.43 -1.94 -7.72
CA ALA A 227 -11.85 -3.32 -7.55
C ALA A 227 -13.15 -3.68 -8.27
N ALA A 228 -13.95 -2.68 -8.67
CA ALA A 228 -15.11 -2.89 -9.53
C ALA A 228 -14.73 -3.02 -11.01
N ILE A 229 -13.68 -2.33 -11.45
CA ILE A 229 -13.18 -2.36 -12.84
C ILE A 229 -12.49 -3.68 -13.14
N SER A 230 -11.71 -4.24 -12.21
CA SER A 230 -10.96 -5.47 -12.43
C SER A 230 -11.30 -6.54 -11.39
N PRO A 231 -11.87 -7.69 -11.81
CA PRO A 231 -12.32 -8.76 -10.91
C PRO A 231 -11.16 -9.50 -10.22
N ASN A 232 -9.91 -9.20 -10.60
CA ASN A 232 -8.69 -9.75 -10.02
C ASN A 232 -8.27 -9.03 -8.72
N PHE A 233 -8.86 -7.88 -8.41
CA PHE A 233 -8.63 -7.20 -7.13
C PHE A 233 -9.43 -7.83 -6.02
N GLU A 234 -8.84 -7.85 -4.83
CA GLU A 234 -9.56 -8.26 -3.63
C GLU A 234 -10.64 -7.24 -3.27
N ARG A 235 -11.75 -7.74 -2.72
CA ARG A 235 -12.89 -6.89 -2.40
C ARG A 235 -12.50 -5.87 -1.34
N GLU A 236 -13.02 -4.65 -1.46
CA GLU A 236 -12.71 -3.53 -0.58
C GLU A 236 -12.81 -3.89 0.91
N TYR A 237 -13.87 -4.59 1.33
CA TYR A 237 -14.04 -4.97 2.74
C TYR A 237 -12.92 -5.86 3.28
N GLN A 238 -12.28 -6.69 2.44
CA GLN A 238 -11.16 -7.54 2.86
C GLN A 238 -9.91 -6.68 3.13
N ILE A 239 -9.63 -5.73 2.24
CA ILE A 239 -8.53 -4.77 2.39
C ILE A 239 -8.75 -3.86 3.61
N SER A 240 -9.98 -3.40 3.82
CA SER A 240 -10.36 -2.61 5.00
C SER A 240 -10.22 -3.40 6.30
N ASN A 241 -10.68 -4.65 6.33
CA ASN A 241 -10.49 -5.54 7.48
C ASN A 241 -9.00 -5.76 7.76
N ARG A 242 -8.19 -6.02 6.73
CA ARG A 242 -6.74 -6.19 6.90
C ARG A 242 -6.09 -4.91 7.43
N ARG A 243 -6.46 -3.74 6.90
CA ARG A 243 -5.99 -2.44 7.42
C ARG A 243 -6.28 -2.30 8.92
N ASN A 244 -7.48 -2.68 9.36
CA ASN A 244 -7.86 -2.65 10.77
C ASN A 244 -7.08 -3.66 11.62
N GLU A 245 -6.82 -4.87 11.11
CA GLU A 245 -5.96 -5.85 11.78
C GLU A 245 -4.53 -5.33 11.98
N ILE A 246 -3.95 -4.71 10.94
CA ILE A 246 -2.62 -4.09 11.02
C ILE A 246 -2.62 -2.96 12.05
N SER A 247 -3.62 -2.07 12.01
CA SER A 247 -3.72 -0.96 12.99
C SER A 247 -3.79 -1.49 14.41
N LYS A 248 -4.65 -2.49 14.69
CA LYS A 248 -4.77 -3.10 16.02
C LYS A 248 -3.49 -3.76 16.47
N TYR A 249 -2.81 -4.48 15.58
CA TYR A 249 -1.50 -5.07 15.87
C TYR A 249 -0.45 -4.00 16.20
N MET A 250 -0.41 -2.90 15.45
CA MET A 250 0.54 -1.83 15.74
C MET A 250 0.19 -1.06 17.03
N GLU A 251 -1.08 -0.95 17.39
CA GLU A 251 -1.51 -0.37 18.67
C GLU A 251 -1.11 -1.23 19.88
N THR A 252 -0.85 -2.54 19.72
CA THR A 252 -0.28 -3.34 20.82
C THR A 252 1.23 -3.14 20.96
N ILE A 253 1.93 -2.74 19.90
CA ILE A 253 3.39 -2.50 19.90
C ILE A 253 3.70 -1.06 20.28
N ILE A 254 2.96 -0.11 19.71
CA ILE A 254 3.10 1.33 19.94
C ILE A 254 1.72 1.88 20.27
N PRO A 255 1.30 1.77 21.55
CA PRO A 255 0.02 2.29 21.99
C PRO A 255 -0.11 3.80 21.72
N ILE A 256 -1.32 4.21 21.34
CA ILE A 256 -1.66 5.62 21.16
C ILE A 256 -2.45 6.06 22.39
N TYR A 257 -1.94 7.07 23.08
CA TYR A 257 -2.57 7.61 24.27
C TYR A 257 -3.29 8.90 23.92
N ASN A 258 -4.58 8.98 24.26
CA ASN A 258 -5.38 10.18 24.10
C ASN A 258 -5.50 10.91 25.45
N CYS A 259 -5.40 12.24 25.44
CA CYS A 259 -5.66 13.08 26.59
C CYS A 259 -6.25 14.42 26.17
N LYS A 260 -6.83 15.15 27.12
CA LYS A 260 -7.31 16.51 26.92
C LYS A 260 -6.40 17.48 27.66
N ILE A 261 -5.99 18.54 26.96
CA ILE A 261 -5.20 19.65 27.48
C ILE A 261 -6.20 20.70 27.96
N GLU A 262 -6.47 20.69 29.26
CA GLU A 262 -7.25 21.72 29.92
C GLU A 262 -6.26 22.72 30.53
N LEU A 263 -6.43 24.01 30.21
CA LEU A 263 -5.74 25.05 30.97
C LEU A 263 -6.62 25.30 32.18
N ASP A 264 -6.13 24.98 33.37
CA ASP A 264 -6.81 25.40 34.59
C ASP A 264 -6.93 26.93 34.57
N ASN A 265 -8.16 27.44 34.67
CA ASN A 265 -8.37 28.85 34.96
C ASN A 265 -7.80 29.08 36.37
N ILE A 266 -6.56 29.55 36.47
CA ILE A 266 -5.94 29.96 37.74
C ILE A 266 -6.66 31.22 38.22
N GLN A 267 -7.79 31.03 38.90
CA GLN A 267 -8.29 31.91 39.95
C GLN A 267 -8.95 31.05 41.04
N ASN A 268 -8.34 31.12 42.23
CA ASN A 268 -8.85 30.72 43.55
C ASN A 268 -8.92 29.22 43.87
N SER A 269 -7.91 28.69 44.57
CA SER A 269 -7.98 28.55 46.02
C SER A 269 -6.73 27.88 46.60
N SER A 270 -6.38 28.33 47.79
CA SER A 270 -5.27 27.96 48.65
C SER A 270 -5.35 26.52 49.19
N ASN A 271 -4.17 25.93 49.41
CA ASN A 271 -3.79 24.95 50.44
C ASN A 271 -4.55 23.60 50.50
N ASN A 272 -3.90 22.53 50.02
CA ASN A 272 -3.21 21.54 50.88
C ASN A 272 -2.61 20.41 50.03
N PRO A 273 -1.44 19.84 50.40
CA PRO A 273 -0.85 18.71 49.70
C PRO A 273 -1.38 17.40 50.28
N SER A 274 -2.10 16.60 49.49
CA SER A 274 -2.35 15.20 49.85
C SER A 274 -2.53 14.30 48.63
N ASN A 275 -1.62 13.31 48.59
CA ASN A 275 -1.71 11.98 48.00
C ASN A 275 -2.13 11.85 46.53
N SER A 276 -1.11 11.65 45.68
CA SER A 276 -1.24 10.99 44.39
C SER A 276 -1.66 9.53 44.58
N SER A 277 -2.97 9.27 44.45
CA SER A 277 -3.46 7.93 44.12
C SER A 277 -3.58 7.83 42.60
N ASN A 278 -2.81 6.89 42.04
CA ASN A 278 -2.98 6.37 40.70
C ASN A 278 -4.45 5.98 40.48
N ASN A 279 -5.13 6.62 39.55
CA ASN A 279 -6.32 6.09 38.92
C ASN A 279 -6.27 6.42 37.42
N ASN A 280 -5.55 5.57 36.68
CA ASN A 280 -5.76 5.38 35.25
C ASN A 280 -7.02 4.53 35.08
N SER A 281 -8.16 5.17 34.88
CA SER A 281 -9.30 4.54 34.21
C SER A 281 -9.94 5.56 33.25
N VAL A 282 -9.65 5.39 31.97
CA VAL A 282 -10.29 6.16 30.89
C VAL A 282 -11.59 5.43 30.53
N ASN A 283 -12.71 6.13 30.70
CA ASN A 283 -14.03 5.68 30.27
C ASN A 283 -14.12 5.79 28.74
N PRO A 284 -14.52 4.75 27.97
CA PRO A 284 -14.43 4.75 26.51
C PRO A 284 -15.60 5.44 25.79
N ASN A 285 -16.55 6.05 26.51
CA ASN A 285 -17.72 6.69 25.91
C ASN A 285 -17.67 8.19 26.18
N PHE A 286 -17.15 8.98 25.24
CA PHE A 286 -17.33 10.43 25.26
C PHE A 286 -17.83 10.91 23.90
N SER A 287 -19.09 11.34 23.89
CA SER A 287 -19.78 11.95 22.76
C SER A 287 -18.96 13.13 22.22
N LEU A 288 -18.72 13.13 20.90
CA LEU A 288 -18.12 14.25 20.16
C LEU A 288 -19.03 15.49 20.31
N THR A 289 -18.78 16.31 21.32
CA THR A 289 -19.22 17.70 21.29
C THR A 289 -18.34 18.49 20.30
N ASN A 290 -18.92 19.51 19.69
CA ASN A 290 -18.32 20.32 18.62
C ASN A 290 -17.06 21.12 19.01
N ASP A 291 -16.49 20.93 20.21
CA ASP A 291 -15.26 21.60 20.63
C ASP A 291 -14.12 20.59 20.83
N GLN A 292 -13.43 20.28 19.72
CA GLN A 292 -12.23 19.43 19.71
C GLN A 292 -10.97 20.17 20.23
N ASN A 293 -11.11 21.40 20.73
CA ASN A 293 -9.99 22.18 21.22
C ASN A 293 -9.38 21.54 22.48
N GLY A 294 -8.05 21.40 22.48
CA GLY A 294 -7.31 20.78 23.58
C GLY A 294 -7.21 19.26 23.49
N PHE A 295 -7.84 18.57 22.53
CA PHE A 295 -7.58 17.14 22.33
C PHE A 295 -6.12 16.91 21.92
N CYS A 296 -5.50 15.89 22.49
CA CYS A 296 -4.10 15.55 22.29
C CYS A 296 -3.97 14.03 22.18
N SER A 297 -3.14 13.57 21.25
CA SER A 297 -2.76 12.17 21.11
C SER A 297 -1.25 12.06 21.04
N TYR A 298 -0.67 11.06 21.71
CA TYR A 298 0.78 10.86 21.74
C TYR A 298 1.17 9.38 21.77
N ARG A 299 2.43 9.10 21.45
CA ARG A 299 3.07 7.78 21.47
C ARG A 299 4.28 7.79 22.39
N SER A 300 4.62 6.65 22.98
CA SER A 300 5.86 6.51 23.74
C SER A 300 7.09 6.62 22.82
N ILE A 301 8.11 7.36 23.26
CA ILE A 301 9.39 7.46 22.56
C ILE A 301 10.12 6.12 22.67
N LYS A 302 10.03 5.45 23.83
CA LYS A 302 10.64 4.13 24.03
C LYS A 302 10.04 3.07 23.11
N ASP A 303 8.73 3.03 22.94
CA ASP A 303 8.08 2.06 22.04
C ASP A 303 8.43 2.31 20.57
N LEU A 304 8.54 3.59 20.17
CA LEU A 304 9.06 3.97 18.86
C LEU A 304 10.50 3.49 18.67
N LEU A 305 11.38 3.70 19.66
CA LEU A 305 12.77 3.24 19.59
C LEU A 305 12.90 1.71 19.55
N ASN A 306 12.11 1.00 20.37
CA ASN A 306 12.02 -0.47 20.34
C ASN A 306 11.67 -0.99 18.94
N THR A 307 10.81 -0.27 18.23
CA THR A 307 10.39 -0.62 16.87
C THR A 307 11.44 -0.25 15.81
N LEU A 308 12.09 0.90 15.96
CA LEU A 308 12.97 1.47 14.94
C LEU A 308 14.42 0.96 15.00
N ILE A 309 14.96 0.68 16.19
CA ILE A 309 16.36 0.22 16.35
C ILE A 309 16.65 -1.07 15.56
N PRO A 310 15.79 -2.11 15.59
CA PRO A 310 16.01 -3.30 14.77
C PRO A 310 16.08 -2.98 13.27
N ILE A 311 15.25 -2.04 12.79
CA ILE A 311 15.24 -1.60 11.40
C ILE A 311 16.55 -0.88 11.04
N TRP A 312 17.03 0.00 11.92
CA TRP A 312 18.28 0.73 11.73
C TRP A 312 19.51 -0.18 11.80
N LYS A 313 19.52 -1.20 12.67
CA LYS A 313 20.54 -2.25 12.70
C LYS A 313 20.56 -3.04 11.38
N LYS A 314 19.40 -3.51 10.91
CA LYS A 314 19.28 -4.28 9.67
C LYS A 314 19.78 -3.52 8.44
N LYS A 315 19.60 -2.20 8.42
CA LYS A 315 20.07 -1.30 7.35
C LYS A 315 21.50 -0.80 7.54
N SER A 316 22.21 -1.26 8.57
CA SER A 316 23.57 -0.81 8.92
C SER A 316 23.68 0.71 9.14
N ILE A 317 22.59 1.34 9.59
CA ILE A 317 22.54 2.76 9.97
C ILE A 317 23.12 2.96 11.37
N LEU A 318 22.88 1.99 12.26
CA LEU A 318 23.41 1.96 13.62
C LEU A 318 24.24 0.69 13.81
N ASN A 319 25.47 0.85 14.28
CA ASN A 319 26.36 -0.23 14.70
C ASN A 319 26.50 -0.24 16.22
N ILE A 320 26.91 -1.39 16.77
CA ILE A 320 27.14 -1.54 18.21
C ILE A 320 28.21 -0.53 18.65
N GLY A 321 27.89 0.26 19.67
CA GLY A 321 28.76 1.34 20.17
C GLY A 321 28.46 2.73 19.61
N ASP A 322 27.59 2.84 18.61
CA ASP A 322 27.15 4.14 18.11
C ASP A 322 26.25 4.86 19.12
N ASN A 323 26.23 6.20 19.02
CA ASN A 323 25.26 7.02 19.75
C ASN A 323 24.02 7.24 18.89
N ILE A 324 22.83 7.09 19.49
CA ILE A 324 21.56 7.45 18.86
C ILE A 324 21.43 8.98 18.92
N LYS A 325 21.47 9.66 17.77
CA LYS A 325 21.31 11.12 17.69
C LYS A 325 19.87 11.47 17.32
N LEU A 326 19.03 11.75 18.31
CA LEU A 326 17.62 12.12 18.09
C LEU A 326 17.47 13.63 17.92
N LYS A 327 16.89 14.05 16.79
CA LYS A 327 16.46 15.43 16.55
C LYS A 327 14.97 15.53 16.80
N PHE A 328 14.58 16.42 17.71
CA PHE A 328 13.20 16.84 17.90
C PHE A 328 12.90 18.11 17.09
N GLY A 329 11.65 18.24 16.69
CA GLY A 329 11.12 19.45 16.08
C GLY A 329 9.61 19.44 16.11
N GLY A 330 9.02 20.60 15.87
CA GLY A 330 7.57 20.71 15.80
C GLY A 330 7.16 21.89 14.94
N ASP A 331 5.88 21.90 14.62
CA ASP A 331 5.27 22.90 13.76
C ASP A 331 3.79 23.06 14.11
N GLY A 332 3.31 24.31 14.08
CA GLY A 332 1.92 24.66 14.27
C GLY A 332 1.29 25.00 12.92
N HIS A 333 0.18 24.34 12.58
CA HIS A 333 -0.48 24.56 11.28
C HIS A 333 -1.96 24.84 11.45
N ILE A 334 -2.45 25.79 10.65
CA ILE A 334 -3.86 26.15 10.59
C ILE A 334 -4.56 25.12 9.71
N VAL A 335 -5.47 24.33 10.29
CA VAL A 335 -6.17 23.25 9.57
C VAL A 335 -7.43 23.77 8.92
N THR A 336 -8.17 24.56 9.69
CA THR A 336 -9.40 25.24 9.26
C THR A 336 -9.41 26.63 9.86
N TYR A 337 -10.37 27.47 9.45
CA TYR A 337 -10.59 28.77 10.07
C TYR A 337 -10.93 28.69 11.58
N LYS A 338 -11.30 27.50 12.10
CA LYS A 338 -11.67 27.27 13.51
C LYS A 338 -10.58 26.60 14.33
N TYR A 339 -9.74 25.77 13.73
CA TYR A 339 -8.79 24.93 14.45
C TYR A 339 -7.41 24.97 13.80
N SER A 340 -6.39 25.19 14.62
CA SER A 340 -5.01 24.83 14.35
C SER A 340 -4.68 23.54 15.06
N HIS A 341 -3.68 22.81 14.60
CA HIS A 341 -3.05 21.77 15.38
C HIS A 341 -1.55 22.01 15.46
N VAL A 342 -0.93 21.41 16.46
CA VAL A 342 0.51 21.45 16.66
C VAL A 342 1.02 20.02 16.64
N MET A 343 2.04 19.80 15.82
CA MET A 343 2.70 18.51 15.65
C MET A 343 4.09 18.56 16.27
N PHE A 344 4.45 17.50 16.97
CA PHE A 344 5.78 17.27 17.52
C PHE A 344 6.33 15.96 16.98
N THR A 345 7.57 15.99 16.51
CA THR A 345 8.21 14.90 15.76
C THR A 345 9.62 14.61 16.30
N MET A 346 10.11 13.40 16.04
CA MET A 346 11.55 13.11 16.09
C MET A 346 12.04 12.41 14.83
N CYS A 347 13.32 12.54 14.56
CA CYS A 347 14.01 11.73 13.54
C CYS A 347 15.42 11.34 14.03
N LEU A 348 16.02 10.36 13.36
CA LEU A 348 17.37 9.88 13.65
C LEU A 348 18.39 10.58 12.74
N LEU A 349 19.23 11.45 13.30
CA LEU A 349 20.25 12.17 12.54
C LEU A 349 21.33 11.25 11.93
N ASN A 350 21.49 10.03 12.45
CA ASN A 350 22.41 9.04 11.88
C ASN A 350 22.02 8.63 10.44
N GLU A 351 20.77 8.86 10.02
CA GLU A 351 20.32 8.57 8.64
C GLU A 351 20.81 9.61 7.61
N GLY A 352 21.54 10.64 8.03
CA GLY A 352 22.07 11.65 7.12
C GLY A 352 20.97 12.51 6.49
N ASP A 353 21.06 12.77 5.19
CA ASP A 353 20.07 13.60 4.46
C ASP A 353 18.70 12.93 4.31
N GLU A 354 18.56 11.64 4.65
CA GLU A 354 17.26 10.95 4.66
C GLU A 354 16.27 11.58 5.65
N VAL A 355 16.75 12.26 6.70
CA VAL A 355 15.88 12.97 7.65
C VAL A 355 15.04 14.08 7.00
N LEU A 356 15.39 14.51 5.78
CA LEU A 356 14.63 15.50 5.01
C LEU A 356 13.37 14.92 4.36
N LYS A 357 13.15 13.61 4.49
CA LYS A 357 11.96 12.93 4.00
C LYS A 357 10.86 12.95 5.07
N PRO A 358 9.61 13.32 4.73
CA PRO A 358 8.48 13.32 5.68
C PRO A 358 8.26 11.97 6.39
N GLU A 359 8.54 10.86 5.71
CA GLU A 359 8.37 9.51 6.25
C GLU A 359 9.37 9.21 7.38
N LYS A 360 10.46 9.98 7.49
CA LYS A 360 11.48 9.86 8.54
C LYS A 360 11.25 10.77 9.74
N GLN A 361 10.25 11.65 9.67
CA GLN A 361 9.85 12.52 10.79
C GLN A 361 8.78 11.85 11.64
N TYR A 362 9.16 10.97 12.58
CA TYR A 362 8.24 10.19 13.38
C TYR A 362 7.43 11.08 14.34
N CYS A 363 6.11 11.15 14.13
CA CYS A 363 5.22 12.00 14.93
C CYS A 363 5.04 11.46 16.35
N ILE A 364 5.52 12.15 17.37
CA ILE A 364 5.39 11.70 18.76
C ILE A 364 4.08 12.18 19.35
N LEU A 365 3.71 13.43 19.09
CA LEU A 365 2.57 14.08 19.73
C LEU A 365 1.87 15.02 18.76
N LEU A 366 0.53 15.04 18.84
CA LEU A 366 -0.34 15.96 18.13
C LEU A 366 -1.37 16.52 19.11
N TYR A 367 -1.69 17.81 19.01
CA TYR A 367 -2.85 18.37 19.69
C TYR A 367 -3.58 19.42 18.85
N ILE A 368 -4.89 19.50 19.01
CA ILE A 368 -5.72 20.56 18.41
C ILE A 368 -5.67 21.77 19.35
N GLY A 369 -5.21 22.90 18.82
CA GLY A 369 -5.03 24.12 19.59
C GLY A 369 -4.02 25.05 18.98
N LYS A 370 -3.89 26.21 19.60
CA LYS A 370 -2.86 27.19 19.25
C LYS A 370 -1.50 26.75 19.79
N GLU A 371 -0.47 27.13 19.04
CA GLU A 371 0.93 27.06 19.46
C GLU A 371 1.15 28.01 20.65
N GLN A 372 0.98 27.49 21.87
CA GLN A 372 1.08 28.21 23.14
C GLN A 372 1.93 27.41 24.14
N TYR A 373 2.72 28.12 24.93
CA TYR A 373 3.69 27.51 25.84
C TYR A 373 3.00 26.59 26.86
N GLU A 374 1.90 27.04 27.47
CA GLU A 374 1.16 26.32 28.51
C GLU A 374 0.66 24.98 27.99
N ARG A 375 0.02 25.00 26.80
CA ARG A 375 -0.47 23.78 26.14
C ARG A 375 0.66 22.83 25.80
N LEU A 376 1.74 23.37 25.23
CA LEU A 376 2.89 22.56 24.83
C LEU A 376 3.60 21.95 26.06
N SER A 377 3.64 22.67 27.18
CA SER A 377 4.21 22.17 28.44
C SER A 377 3.41 20.99 29.01
N ILE A 378 2.07 21.07 28.98
CA ILE A 378 1.18 19.98 29.41
C ILE A 378 1.34 18.78 28.48
N ALA A 379 1.41 19.03 27.17
CA ALA A 379 1.61 18.01 26.16
C ALA A 379 2.95 17.26 26.35
N ILE A 380 4.07 17.98 26.45
CA ILE A 380 5.41 17.38 26.60
C ILE A 380 5.56 16.70 27.97
N SER A 381 4.86 17.15 29.01
CA SER A 381 4.88 16.52 30.33
C SER A 381 4.53 15.02 30.28
N LYS A 382 3.75 14.60 29.28
CA LYS A 382 3.28 13.21 29.11
C LYS A 382 4.41 12.21 28.85
N PHE A 383 5.51 12.64 28.25
CA PHE A 383 6.68 11.77 27.96
C PHE A 383 7.98 12.31 28.55
N ARG A 384 7.92 13.29 29.46
CA ARG A 384 9.11 13.88 30.09
C ARG A 384 9.95 12.86 30.86
N ASN A 385 9.30 11.98 31.62
CA ASN A 385 9.99 10.93 32.38
C ASN A 385 10.77 9.97 31.46
N GLU A 386 10.26 9.72 30.24
CA GLU A 386 10.99 8.92 29.27
C GLU A 386 12.25 9.63 28.79
N LEU A 387 12.16 10.92 28.48
CA LEU A 387 13.29 11.74 28.07
C LEU A 387 14.40 11.77 29.13
N ASP A 388 14.03 11.97 30.39
CA ASP A 388 14.99 11.99 31.52
C ASP A 388 15.65 10.61 31.69
N SER A 389 14.87 9.53 31.58
CA SER A 389 15.39 8.15 31.59
C SER A 389 16.38 7.90 30.45
N LEU A 390 16.05 8.34 29.23
CA LEU A 390 16.89 8.17 28.05
C LEU A 390 18.20 8.99 28.14
N LYS A 391 18.16 10.18 28.74
CA LYS A 391 19.37 11.01 28.94
C LYS A 391 20.32 10.40 29.97
N ASN A 392 19.78 9.91 31.08
CA ASN A 392 20.56 9.50 32.25
C ASN A 392 21.06 8.06 32.16
N ILE A 393 20.21 7.14 31.70
CA ILE A 393 20.50 5.70 31.67
C ILE A 393 20.89 5.25 30.25
N GLY A 394 20.41 5.98 29.22
CA GLY A 394 20.43 5.52 27.84
C GLY A 394 19.20 4.67 27.50
N PHE A 395 19.25 3.97 26.38
CA PHE A 395 18.21 3.06 25.92
C PHE A 395 18.75 1.63 25.88
N ILE A 396 18.06 0.67 26.50
CA ILE A 396 18.44 -0.74 26.43
C ILE A 396 17.48 -1.41 25.45
N ASP A 397 18.04 -2.02 24.40
CA ASP A 397 17.24 -2.72 23.39
C ASP A 397 16.93 -4.18 23.77
N GLN A 398 16.22 -4.88 22.89
CA GLN A 398 15.81 -6.27 23.07
C GLN A 398 17.00 -7.26 23.14
N ASP A 399 18.17 -6.87 22.62
CA ASP A 399 19.40 -7.66 22.65
C ASP A 399 20.26 -7.32 23.89
N ASN A 400 19.71 -6.58 24.86
CA ASN A 400 20.40 -6.02 26.03
C ASN A 400 21.60 -5.11 25.68
N ILE A 401 21.60 -4.49 24.51
CA ILE A 401 22.62 -3.49 24.14
C ILE A 401 22.18 -2.13 24.69
N THR A 402 23.07 -1.49 25.45
CA THR A 402 22.87 -0.14 25.96
C THR A 402 23.33 0.90 24.94
N TRP A 403 22.41 1.75 24.50
CA TRP A 403 22.61 2.83 23.57
C TRP A 403 22.65 4.17 24.29
N ASN A 404 23.69 4.96 24.04
CA ASN A 404 23.74 6.34 24.51
C ASN A 404 22.93 7.25 23.57
N VAL A 405 22.05 8.06 24.13
CA VAL A 405 21.13 8.91 23.38
C VAL A 405 21.54 10.38 23.49
N LYS A 406 21.79 11.01 22.35
CA LYS A 406 22.08 12.45 22.22
C LYS A 406 20.90 13.17 21.61
N PHE A 407 20.42 14.21 22.30
CA PHE A 407 19.27 15.00 21.88
C PHE A 407 19.67 16.30 21.20
N TYR A 408 18.93 16.62 20.14
CA TYR A 408 19.03 17.86 19.38
C TYR A 408 17.63 18.43 19.16
N PHE A 409 17.55 19.74 18.93
CA PHE A 409 16.31 20.42 18.66
C PHE A 409 16.44 21.36 17.47
N SER A 410 15.48 21.32 16.56
CA SER A 410 15.36 22.26 15.43
C SER A 410 13.93 22.71 15.25
N GLY A 411 13.75 23.99 14.92
CA GLY A 411 12.46 24.60 14.67
C GLY A 411 12.64 25.90 13.90
N ASP A 412 11.53 26.49 13.47
CA ASP A 412 11.54 27.92 13.17
C ASP A 412 11.92 28.72 14.43
N TRP A 413 12.31 29.98 14.24
CA TRP A 413 12.82 30.78 15.36
C TRP A 413 11.77 30.97 16.46
N LYS A 414 10.50 31.13 16.06
CA LYS A 414 9.36 31.39 16.94
C LYS A 414 9.08 30.19 17.85
N PHE A 415 9.00 29.01 17.25
CA PHE A 415 8.77 27.74 17.92
C PHE A 415 9.94 27.40 18.84
N MET A 416 11.18 27.60 18.39
CA MET A 416 12.36 27.40 19.24
C MET A 416 12.35 28.34 20.45
N ALA A 417 12.04 29.62 20.26
CA ALA A 417 11.90 30.59 21.34
C ALA A 417 10.81 30.17 22.33
N LEU A 418 9.65 29.72 21.83
CA LEU A 418 8.56 29.20 22.64
C LEU A 418 9.00 28.00 23.48
N VAL A 419 9.64 27.00 22.88
CA VAL A 419 10.08 25.77 23.56
C VAL A 419 11.22 26.05 24.55
N LYS A 420 12.06 27.06 24.27
CA LYS A 420 13.05 27.58 25.23
C LYS A 420 12.44 28.43 26.34
N GLY A 421 11.15 28.78 26.26
CA GLY A 421 10.47 29.63 27.22
C GLY A 421 10.96 31.09 27.17
N LEU A 422 11.46 31.54 26.01
CA LEU A 422 11.79 32.94 25.79
C LEU A 422 10.52 33.75 25.52
N LYS A 423 10.59 35.03 25.86
CA LYS A 423 9.63 36.04 25.40
C LYS A 423 9.54 36.03 23.87
N ALA A 424 8.45 36.59 23.36
CA ALA A 424 8.21 36.72 21.92
C ALA A 424 9.44 37.25 21.14
N GLU A 425 9.54 36.88 19.87
CA GLU A 425 10.67 37.22 18.98
C GLU A 425 10.93 38.73 18.86
N ASN A 426 9.91 39.55 19.11
CA ASN A 426 10.00 41.01 19.07
C ASN A 426 10.57 41.63 20.36
N SER A 427 10.81 40.82 21.39
CA SER A 427 11.30 41.26 22.71
C SER A 427 12.71 41.87 22.64
N LYS A 428 13.08 42.60 23.71
CA LYS A 428 14.41 43.21 23.82
C LYS A 428 15.51 42.15 23.76
N TYR A 429 15.37 41.05 24.47
CA TYR A 429 16.36 39.96 24.53
C TYR A 429 15.83 38.71 23.81
N PHE A 430 15.76 38.77 22.48
CA PHE A 430 15.16 37.72 21.64
C PHE A 430 16.10 36.54 21.32
N CYS A 431 17.41 36.71 21.52
CA CYS A 431 18.40 35.75 21.03
C CYS A 431 18.42 34.45 21.87
N LEU A 432 18.39 33.29 21.23
CA LEU A 432 18.48 31.98 21.91
C LEU A 432 19.81 31.76 22.62
N PHE A 433 20.89 32.32 22.08
CA PHE A 433 22.26 31.96 22.43
C PHE A 433 23.01 33.02 23.23
N CYS A 434 22.48 34.23 23.35
CA CYS A 434 23.14 35.33 24.05
C CYS A 434 22.16 36.41 24.51
N GLU A 435 22.61 37.27 25.43
CA GLU A 435 21.81 38.39 25.94
C GLU A 435 21.91 39.67 25.09
N CYS A 436 22.04 39.53 23.78
CA CYS A 436 22.10 40.68 22.87
C CYS A 436 20.73 41.40 22.86
N PRO A 437 20.67 42.69 23.25
CA PRO A 437 19.45 43.46 23.15
C PRO A 437 19.20 43.86 21.70
N LYS A 438 17.93 43.91 21.32
CA LYS A 438 17.45 44.15 19.95
C LYS A 438 17.99 45.43 19.34
N ASP A 439 18.13 46.47 20.14
CA ASP A 439 18.69 47.78 19.80
C ASP A 439 20.18 47.73 19.44
N LEU A 440 20.94 46.75 19.94
CA LEU A 440 22.37 46.62 19.71
C LEU A 440 22.72 45.50 18.71
N ARG A 441 21.73 44.79 18.15
CA ARG A 441 21.95 43.62 17.28
C ARG A 441 22.72 43.94 15.98
N GLY A 442 22.64 45.18 15.50
CA GLY A 442 23.33 45.63 14.29
C GLY A 442 24.74 46.17 14.55
N ASN A 443 25.15 46.30 15.83
CA ASN A 443 26.46 46.84 16.16
C ASN A 443 27.52 45.73 16.13
N LEU A 444 28.23 45.65 14.99
CA LEU A 444 29.28 44.65 14.76
C LEU A 444 30.53 44.83 15.64
N ASN A 445 30.68 45.98 16.30
CA ASN A 445 31.79 46.24 17.22
C ASN A 445 31.55 45.58 18.60
N LEU A 446 30.31 45.26 18.94
CA LEU A 446 29.95 44.64 20.21
C LEU A 446 30.02 43.12 20.12
N ARG A 447 30.57 42.50 21.17
CA ARG A 447 30.72 41.05 21.27
C ARG A 447 29.87 40.54 22.42
N TRP A 448 28.93 39.67 22.10
CA TRP A 448 28.16 38.94 23.12
C TRP A 448 28.84 37.60 23.36
N ASN A 449 28.75 37.04 24.56
CA ASN A 449 29.19 35.67 24.79
C ASN A 449 28.04 34.72 24.52
N ILE A 450 28.35 33.52 24.01
CA ILE A 450 27.38 32.44 23.99
C ILE A 450 27.21 31.95 25.41
N SER A 451 26.14 32.43 26.02
CA SER A 451 25.66 32.05 27.32
C SER A 451 24.15 32.02 27.20
N GLU A 452 23.53 31.00 27.79
CA GLU A 452 22.07 30.90 27.86
C GLU A 452 21.46 32.26 28.21
N ASN A 453 20.48 32.70 27.41
CA ASN A 453 19.88 34.02 27.55
C ASN A 453 18.97 34.05 28.79
N LYS A 454 19.45 34.62 29.90
CA LYS A 454 18.66 34.67 31.15
C LYS A 454 17.70 35.85 31.20
N LYS A 455 18.00 36.94 30.48
CA LYS A 455 17.19 38.17 30.48
C LYS A 455 15.93 38.08 29.63
N GLY A 456 15.93 37.22 28.63
CA GLY A 456 14.82 36.99 27.71
C GLY A 456 13.85 35.88 28.14
N VAL A 457 14.17 35.14 29.19
CA VAL A 457 13.35 34.01 29.67
C VAL A 457 12.10 34.51 30.38
N GLU A 458 10.97 33.92 30.03
CA GLU A 458 9.66 34.09 30.66
C GLU A 458 9.19 32.81 31.35
N HIS A 459 9.49 31.67 30.75
CA HIS A 459 9.12 30.35 31.25
C HIS A 459 10.33 29.39 31.24
N PRO A 460 10.32 28.32 32.05
CA PRO A 460 11.39 27.32 31.98
C PRO A 460 11.45 26.65 30.59
N SER A 461 12.62 26.21 30.15
CA SER A 461 12.70 25.44 28.90
C SER A 461 11.95 24.11 29.04
N LEU A 462 11.20 23.74 27.98
CA LEU A 462 10.50 22.46 27.90
C LEU A 462 11.46 21.27 27.73
N PHE A 463 12.70 21.54 27.27
CA PHE A 463 13.77 20.54 27.10
C PHE A 463 15.06 20.98 27.80
N PRO A 464 15.09 20.99 29.15
CA PRO A 464 16.29 21.37 29.90
C PRO A 464 17.45 20.38 29.69
N ILE A 465 17.14 19.15 29.26
CA ILE A 465 18.12 18.09 28.96
C ILE A 465 18.93 18.33 27.69
N ILE A 466 18.52 19.26 26.82
CA ILE A 466 19.20 19.56 25.55
C ILE A 466 20.20 20.70 25.75
N GLU A 467 21.48 20.36 25.59
CA GLU A 467 22.61 21.29 25.66
C GLU A 467 22.46 22.44 24.66
N LEU A 468 22.93 23.64 25.03
CA LEU A 468 22.73 24.87 24.25
C LEU A 468 23.25 24.76 22.80
N ASP A 469 24.34 24.03 22.57
CA ASP A 469 24.93 23.83 21.24
C ASP A 469 24.28 22.72 20.42
N HIS A 470 23.20 22.11 20.92
CA HIS A 470 22.32 21.18 20.20
C HIS A 470 20.99 21.82 19.78
N TRP A 471 20.80 23.12 20.04
CA TRP A 471 19.69 23.91 19.52
C TRP A 471 20.10 24.55 18.21
N ILE A 472 19.48 24.12 17.12
CA ILE A 472 19.95 24.44 15.77
C ILE A 472 18.79 25.06 15.00
N PRO A 473 18.91 26.34 14.62
CA PRO A 473 17.85 27.01 13.89
C PRO A 473 17.71 26.43 12.48
N ASP A 474 16.48 26.44 11.96
CA ASP A 474 16.19 25.97 10.63
C ASP A 474 16.91 26.82 9.56
N GLU A 475 17.69 26.13 8.72
CA GLU A 475 18.47 26.73 7.64
C GLU A 475 17.57 27.42 6.60
N LEU A 476 16.42 26.81 6.26
CA LEU A 476 15.51 27.35 5.26
C LEU A 476 14.94 28.68 5.75
N HIS A 477 14.35 28.73 6.94
CA HIS A 477 13.80 29.96 7.52
C HIS A 477 14.86 31.03 7.72
N ILE A 478 16.10 30.67 8.08
CA ILE A 478 17.22 31.63 8.12
C ILE A 478 17.46 32.22 6.74
N MET A 479 17.59 31.39 5.70
CA MET A 479 17.79 31.84 4.32
C MET A 479 16.65 32.76 3.87
N LEU A 480 15.39 32.39 4.13
CA LEU A 480 14.21 33.20 3.79
C LEU A 480 14.30 34.60 4.39
N ARG A 481 14.67 34.70 5.68
CA ARG A 481 14.78 35.96 6.42
C ARG A 481 15.96 36.81 5.97
N ILE A 482 17.14 36.20 5.78
CA ILE A 482 18.32 36.91 5.27
C ILE A 482 18.02 37.51 3.90
N THR A 483 17.37 36.74 3.02
CA THR A 483 17.00 37.18 1.68
C THR A 483 16.05 38.37 1.72
N ASP A 484 15.02 38.34 2.58
CA ASP A 484 14.08 39.46 2.72
C ASP A 484 14.76 40.73 3.21
N VAL A 485 15.68 40.60 4.18
CA VAL A 485 16.42 41.76 4.70
C VAL A 485 17.35 42.34 3.64
N LEU A 486 18.11 41.50 2.95
CA LEU A 486 19.05 41.96 1.91
C LEU A 486 18.31 42.65 0.75
N MET A 487 17.25 42.03 0.24
CA MET A 487 16.46 42.62 -0.85
C MET A 487 15.69 43.86 -0.39
N GLY A 488 15.22 43.88 0.86
CA GLY A 488 14.60 45.08 1.41
C GLY A 488 15.54 46.26 1.54
N CYS A 489 16.81 46.02 1.92
CA CYS A 489 17.85 47.04 1.88
C CYS A 489 18.12 47.49 0.43
N LEU A 490 18.36 46.55 -0.49
CA LEU A 490 18.64 46.85 -1.89
C LEU A 490 17.53 47.70 -2.52
N PHE A 491 16.27 47.27 -2.40
CA PHE A 491 15.15 47.99 -2.98
C PHE A 491 14.90 49.32 -2.26
N GLY A 492 15.14 49.38 -0.94
CA GLY A 492 15.09 50.64 -0.20
C GLY A 492 16.06 51.68 -0.74
N ASP A 493 17.31 51.28 -1.03
CA ASP A 493 18.32 52.17 -1.60
C ASP A 493 17.95 52.59 -3.03
N LEU A 494 17.43 51.67 -3.84
CA LEU A 494 16.97 51.96 -5.20
C LEU A 494 15.69 52.82 -5.25
N MET A 495 14.96 52.94 -4.13
CA MET A 495 13.75 53.76 -3.99
C MET A 495 14.03 55.16 -3.41
N ILE A 496 15.30 55.54 -3.18
CA ILE A 496 15.66 56.87 -2.66
C ILE A 496 15.15 57.97 -3.60
N ASP A 497 15.38 57.86 -4.92
CA ASP A 497 14.71 58.70 -5.92
C ASP A 497 13.46 58.01 -6.46
N LEU A 498 12.32 58.33 -5.86
CA LEU A 498 11.02 57.79 -6.25
C LEU A 498 10.61 58.12 -7.69
N ASN A 499 11.09 59.23 -8.27
CA ASN A 499 10.72 59.63 -9.63
C ASN A 499 11.50 58.82 -10.66
N GLU A 500 12.80 58.61 -10.44
CA GLU A 500 13.64 57.75 -11.26
C GLU A 500 13.20 56.29 -11.13
N PHE A 501 12.98 55.82 -9.90
CA PHE A 501 12.52 54.47 -9.62
C PHE A 501 11.26 54.11 -10.40
N LYS A 502 10.23 54.97 -10.37
CA LYS A 502 8.95 54.75 -11.07
C LYS A 502 9.10 54.70 -12.59
N LYS A 503 10.03 55.46 -13.16
CA LYS A 503 10.19 55.60 -14.62
C LYS A 503 11.10 54.54 -15.22
N VAL A 504 12.18 54.17 -14.53
CA VAL A 504 13.28 53.39 -15.11
C VAL A 504 13.55 52.14 -14.29
N THR A 505 13.99 52.29 -13.04
CA THR A 505 14.51 51.20 -12.21
C THR A 505 13.49 50.09 -11.96
N LYS A 506 12.23 50.46 -11.68
CA LYS A 506 11.12 49.51 -11.51
C LYS A 506 10.96 48.60 -12.72
N ILE A 507 10.89 49.18 -13.92
CA ILE A 507 10.64 48.44 -15.17
C ILE A 507 11.79 47.48 -15.46
N LEU A 508 13.03 47.89 -15.20
CA LEU A 508 14.21 47.07 -15.42
C LEU A 508 14.27 45.87 -14.45
N ILE A 509 14.00 46.10 -13.15
CA ILE A 509 13.99 45.01 -12.16
C ILE A 509 12.88 44.02 -12.47
N GLU A 510 11.66 44.49 -12.76
CA GLU A 510 10.53 43.61 -13.08
C GLU A 510 10.82 42.76 -14.33
N LYS A 511 11.44 43.33 -15.37
CA LYS A 511 11.86 42.58 -16.56
C LYS A 511 12.94 41.54 -16.25
N GLU A 512 13.93 41.87 -15.43
CA GLU A 512 14.98 40.92 -15.06
C GLU A 512 14.42 39.79 -14.17
N MET A 513 13.49 40.10 -13.26
CA MET A 513 12.78 39.10 -12.47
C MET A 513 11.96 38.15 -13.36
N GLN A 514 11.25 38.70 -14.35
CA GLN A 514 10.54 37.89 -15.35
C GLN A 514 11.50 37.01 -16.16
N ARG A 515 12.66 37.54 -16.57
CA ARG A 515 13.68 36.81 -17.34
C ARG A 515 14.20 35.57 -16.58
N ILE A 516 14.33 35.65 -15.25
CA ILE A 516 14.81 34.53 -14.43
C ILE A 516 13.70 33.56 -14.00
N GLY A 517 12.45 33.77 -14.46
CA GLY A 517 11.32 32.89 -14.20
C GLY A 517 10.36 33.37 -13.10
N LEU A 518 10.56 34.56 -12.53
CA LEU A 518 9.67 35.17 -11.53
C LEU A 518 8.65 36.08 -12.21
N THR A 519 7.76 35.48 -13.00
CA THR A 519 6.87 36.18 -13.95
C THR A 519 5.86 37.13 -13.29
N HIS A 520 5.51 36.90 -12.04
CA HIS A 520 4.50 37.67 -11.30
C HIS A 520 5.10 38.68 -10.31
N PHE A 521 6.43 38.84 -10.32
CA PHE A 521 7.07 39.83 -9.46
C PHE A 521 6.78 41.25 -9.93
N GLN A 522 6.28 42.10 -9.04
CA GLN A 522 5.98 43.49 -9.32
C GLN A 522 6.10 44.36 -8.06
N PHE A 523 6.36 45.65 -8.30
CA PHE A 523 6.29 46.69 -7.28
C PHE A 523 4.94 47.42 -7.34
N PHE A 524 4.34 47.66 -6.17
CA PHE A 524 3.04 48.30 -6.03
C PHE A 524 3.03 49.29 -4.86
N GLU A 525 2.16 50.31 -4.94
CA GLU A 525 1.97 51.25 -3.83
C GLU A 525 1.09 50.61 -2.74
N SER A 526 1.52 50.71 -1.49
CA SER A 526 0.78 50.21 -0.33
C SER A 526 -0.55 50.94 -0.18
N LYS A 527 -1.61 50.22 0.21
CA LYS A 527 -2.95 50.77 0.45
C LYS A 527 -3.08 51.48 1.81
N SER A 528 -2.01 51.50 2.60
CA SER A 528 -2.00 52.03 3.97
C SER A 528 -1.75 53.55 4.01
N LYS A 529 -2.08 54.20 5.16
CA LYS A 529 -1.89 55.66 5.36
C LYS A 529 -0.40 56.00 5.45
N GLY A 530 0.21 56.15 4.29
CA GLY A 530 1.63 56.41 4.06
C GLY A 530 2.00 55.73 2.75
N LYS A 531 2.20 56.51 1.67
CA LYS A 531 2.51 56.02 0.32
C LYS A 531 3.88 55.34 0.29
N SER A 532 3.96 54.14 0.83
CA SER A 532 5.14 53.28 0.77
C SER A 532 5.02 52.34 -0.43
N TRP A 533 6.15 51.98 -1.02
CA TRP A 533 6.22 50.97 -2.08
C TRP A 533 6.48 49.61 -1.47
N GLU A 534 5.69 48.63 -1.91
CA GLU A 534 5.82 47.23 -1.55
C GLU A 534 6.13 46.41 -2.81
N TRP A 535 6.59 45.17 -2.63
CA TRP A 535 6.86 44.24 -3.72
C TRP A 535 6.19 42.89 -3.48
N THR A 536 6.01 42.12 -4.55
CA THR A 536 5.46 40.77 -4.48
C THR A 536 6.28 39.89 -3.53
N SER A 537 5.63 39.34 -2.50
CA SER A 537 6.26 38.37 -1.60
C SER A 537 6.66 37.11 -2.36
N LEU A 538 7.92 36.70 -2.22
CA LEU A 538 8.48 35.53 -2.90
C LEU A 538 8.38 34.28 -2.01
N THR A 539 8.01 33.15 -2.62
CA THR A 539 8.03 31.85 -1.94
C THR A 539 9.46 31.34 -1.75
N GLY A 540 9.67 30.29 -0.95
CA GLY A 540 11.00 29.72 -0.75
C GLY A 540 11.72 29.29 -2.03
N PRO A 541 11.06 28.53 -2.93
CA PRO A 541 11.60 28.23 -4.25
C PRO A 541 11.93 29.48 -5.08
N ASP A 542 11.05 30.48 -5.07
CA ASP A 542 11.28 31.73 -5.83
C ASP A 542 12.51 32.49 -5.34
N LYS A 543 12.71 32.54 -4.02
CA LYS A 543 13.90 33.14 -3.41
C LYS A 543 15.18 32.40 -3.80
N LEU A 544 15.15 31.08 -3.93
CA LEU A 544 16.30 30.30 -4.42
C LEU A 544 16.63 30.63 -5.88
N ILE A 545 15.61 30.79 -6.73
CA ILE A 545 15.77 31.21 -8.13
C ILE A 545 16.40 32.60 -8.17
N MET A 546 15.87 33.54 -7.38
CA MET A 546 16.40 34.90 -7.27
C MET A 546 17.86 34.90 -6.82
N LEU A 547 18.20 34.23 -5.72
CA LEU A 547 19.57 34.18 -5.20
C LEU A 547 20.58 33.57 -6.20
N LYS A 548 20.13 32.67 -7.07
CA LYS A 548 20.98 31.99 -8.04
C LYS A 548 21.16 32.77 -9.36
N HIS A 549 20.16 33.56 -9.76
CA HIS A 549 20.08 34.08 -11.12
C HIS A 549 19.88 35.61 -11.22
N PHE A 550 19.44 36.27 -10.15
CA PHE A 550 19.25 37.71 -10.13
C PHE A 550 20.59 38.42 -10.04
N ASP A 551 20.97 39.09 -11.11
CA ASP A 551 22.23 39.82 -11.20
C ASP A 551 22.07 41.22 -10.61
N VAL A 552 22.48 41.35 -9.35
CA VAL A 552 22.42 42.61 -8.59
C VAL A 552 23.32 43.69 -9.20
N THR A 553 24.41 43.31 -9.87
CA THR A 553 25.39 44.28 -10.39
C THR A 553 24.80 45.21 -11.44
N LYS A 554 23.83 44.73 -12.24
CA LYS A 554 23.09 45.52 -13.23
C LYS A 554 22.39 46.76 -12.67
N PHE A 555 22.11 46.77 -11.37
CA PHE A 555 21.30 47.81 -10.73
C PHE A 555 22.11 48.69 -9.77
N ILE A 556 23.34 48.30 -9.46
CA ILE A 556 24.23 49.00 -8.52
C ILE A 556 25.39 49.69 -9.26
N ALA A 557 25.68 49.28 -10.50
CA ALA A 557 26.86 49.72 -11.27
C ALA A 557 26.98 51.24 -11.50
N ASP A 558 25.88 51.97 -11.66
CA ASP A 558 25.94 53.42 -11.89
C ASP A 558 26.22 54.22 -10.60
N SER A 559 26.10 53.60 -9.42
CA SER A 559 26.25 54.24 -8.12
C SER A 559 27.59 53.99 -7.44
N PHE A 560 28.41 53.07 -7.97
CA PHE A 560 29.67 52.63 -7.37
C PHE A 560 30.71 52.38 -8.45
N SER A 561 31.96 52.76 -8.20
CA SER A 561 33.07 52.45 -9.11
C SER A 561 33.33 50.94 -9.18
N ASP A 562 33.89 50.46 -10.30
CA ASP A 562 34.33 49.06 -10.44
C ASP A 562 35.26 48.63 -9.28
N SER A 563 36.04 49.57 -8.74
CA SER A 563 36.90 49.33 -7.57
C SER A 563 36.09 49.09 -6.29
N GLU A 564 34.99 49.83 -6.07
CA GLU A 564 34.10 49.66 -4.92
C GLU A 564 33.27 48.40 -5.05
N ILE A 565 32.80 48.05 -6.24
CA ILE A 565 32.08 46.80 -6.51
C ILE A 565 33.00 45.60 -6.29
N ASN A 566 34.23 45.64 -6.82
CA ASN A 566 35.23 44.59 -6.58
C ASN A 566 35.61 44.51 -5.10
N SER A 567 35.78 45.64 -4.42
CA SER A 567 36.05 45.68 -2.97
C SER A 567 34.88 45.10 -2.17
N PHE A 568 33.64 45.42 -2.53
CA PHE A 568 32.44 44.84 -1.92
C PHE A 568 32.36 43.34 -2.17
N GLU A 569 32.60 42.87 -3.39
CA GLU A 569 32.61 41.45 -3.72
C GLU A 569 33.73 40.71 -2.97
N ILE A 570 34.93 41.28 -2.88
CA ILE A 570 36.04 40.75 -2.10
C ILE A 570 35.69 40.75 -0.61
N ASN A 571 35.07 41.80 -0.08
CA ASN A 571 34.65 41.89 1.32
C ASN A 571 33.52 40.90 1.64
N ALA A 572 32.57 40.71 0.73
CA ALA A 572 31.51 39.72 0.86
C ALA A 572 32.07 38.30 0.78
N LYS A 573 32.95 38.00 -0.19
CA LYS A 573 33.66 36.73 -0.29
C LYS A 573 34.56 36.48 0.92
N ASN A 574 35.26 37.49 1.42
CA ASN A 574 36.06 37.40 2.64
C ASN A 574 35.17 37.24 3.87
N TRP A 575 34.01 37.90 3.93
CA TRP A 575 33.05 37.71 5.02
C TRP A 575 32.51 36.28 5.03
N ILE A 576 32.13 35.75 3.86
CA ILE A 576 31.71 34.35 3.67
C ILE A 576 32.86 33.39 4.00
N LYS A 577 34.07 33.63 3.49
CA LYS A 577 35.26 32.80 3.74
C LYS A 577 35.64 32.81 5.21
N LEU A 578 35.66 33.98 5.86
CA LEU A 578 35.86 34.14 7.29
C LEU A 578 34.71 33.49 8.10
N PHE A 579 33.48 33.49 7.57
CA PHE A 579 32.33 32.80 8.15
C PHE A 579 32.47 31.27 8.05
N CYS A 580 33.12 30.79 6.99
CA CYS A 580 33.34 29.37 6.70
C CYS A 580 34.69 28.79 7.18
N GLU A 581 35.68 29.59 7.60
CA GLU A 581 37.02 29.12 7.98
C GLU A 581 37.10 28.50 9.40
N PRO A 582 37.78 27.34 9.57
CA PRO A 582 37.97 26.72 10.87
C PRO A 582 39.06 27.44 11.68
N THR A 583 38.69 28.10 12.77
CA THR A 583 39.65 28.67 13.73
C THR A 583 40.51 27.59 14.41
N ILE A 584 41.82 27.62 14.15
CA ILE A 584 42.87 26.99 14.97
C ILE A 584 43.41 28.08 15.89
N GLY A 585 43.29 27.92 17.22
CA GLY A 585 43.80 28.88 18.23
C GLY A 585 42.74 29.75 18.93
N LYS A 586 43.14 30.40 20.05
CA LYS A 586 42.28 31.10 21.02
C LYS A 586 41.32 32.11 20.34
N SER A 587 40.03 31.93 20.65
CA SER A 587 38.84 32.37 19.91
C SER A 587 38.61 33.90 19.85
N ASN A 588 38.63 34.46 18.63
CA ASN A 588 37.93 35.70 18.26
C ASN A 588 36.74 35.41 17.33
N SER A 589 35.63 36.15 17.49
CA SER A 589 34.48 36.38 16.58
C SER A 589 33.15 35.58 16.72
N ILE A 590 32.06 36.37 16.70
CA ILE A 590 30.63 36.18 16.36
C ILE A 590 29.91 34.90 16.86
N ASN A 591 28.88 35.10 17.68
CA ASN A 591 28.12 34.06 18.40
C ASN A 591 27.41 33.00 17.55
N GLN A 592 27.17 33.26 16.27
CA GLN A 592 26.57 32.26 15.39
C GLN A 592 27.62 31.26 14.87
N ARG A 593 28.89 31.66 14.70
CA ARG A 593 29.98 30.79 14.20
C ARG A 593 30.24 29.55 15.06
N ARG A 594 30.08 29.66 16.39
CA ARG A 594 30.41 28.56 17.31
C ARG A 594 29.40 27.41 17.26
N VAL A 595 28.12 27.70 17.02
CA VAL A 595 27.07 26.65 16.91
C VAL A 595 27.28 25.87 15.61
N PHE A 596 27.44 26.58 14.48
CA PHE A 596 27.64 25.96 13.16
C PHE A 596 28.89 25.07 13.08
N LYS A 597 30.02 25.52 13.64
CA LYS A 597 31.28 24.77 13.64
C LYS A 597 31.22 23.51 14.53
N LYS A 598 30.54 23.58 15.68
CA LYS A 598 30.37 22.43 16.58
C LYS A 598 29.55 21.31 15.93
N ILE A 599 28.60 21.64 15.07
CA ILE A 599 27.78 20.66 14.33
C ILE A 599 28.64 19.89 13.32
N GLN A 600 29.47 20.61 12.55
CA GLN A 600 30.40 19.99 11.60
C GLN A 600 31.44 19.10 12.30
N HIS A 601 31.99 19.54 13.45
CA HIS A 601 32.89 18.69 14.25
C HIS A 601 32.21 17.44 14.84
N LYS A 602 30.88 17.43 14.97
CA LYS A 602 30.08 16.26 15.40
C LYS A 602 29.68 15.35 14.23
N GLY A 603 30.20 15.61 13.02
CA GLY A 603 29.93 14.87 11.80
C GLY A 603 28.50 15.06 11.28
N LEU A 604 27.89 16.22 11.57
CA LEU A 604 26.52 16.54 11.19
C LEU A 604 26.50 17.73 10.22
N ASN A 605 25.46 17.80 9.39
CA ASN A 605 25.26 18.88 8.43
C ASN A 605 24.09 19.76 8.88
N MET A 606 24.21 21.08 8.72
CA MET A 606 23.12 22.03 8.97
C MET A 606 21.84 21.67 8.23
N ARG A 607 21.97 21.18 7.01
CA ARG A 607 20.84 20.77 6.18
C ARG A 607 19.94 19.77 6.91
N GLN A 608 20.52 18.83 7.66
CA GLN A 608 19.79 17.79 8.41
C GLN A 608 18.88 18.36 9.50
N PHE A 609 19.13 19.60 9.92
CA PHE A 609 18.30 20.33 10.88
C PHE A 609 17.17 21.11 10.23
N SER A 610 17.00 21.04 8.92
CA SER A 610 15.88 21.71 8.28
C SER A 610 14.53 21.18 8.76
N THR A 611 13.55 22.07 8.89
CA THR A 611 12.16 21.78 9.28
C THR A 611 11.22 21.59 8.10
N SER A 612 11.70 21.77 6.87
CA SER A 612 10.92 21.59 5.63
C SER A 612 10.22 20.23 5.53
N SER A 613 10.84 19.16 6.04
CA SER A 613 10.25 17.83 6.11
C SER A 613 9.08 17.75 7.09
N ILE A 614 9.12 18.52 8.17
CA ILE A 614 8.05 18.61 9.19
C ILE A 614 6.86 19.36 8.58
N GLU A 615 7.09 20.50 7.92
CA GLU A 615 6.05 21.26 7.21
C GLU A 615 5.36 20.41 6.14
N LYS A 616 6.15 19.69 5.32
CA LYS A 616 5.61 18.79 4.28
C LYS A 616 4.80 17.65 4.89
N LYS A 617 5.25 17.08 6.01
CA LYS A 617 4.49 16.06 6.75
C LYS A 617 3.17 16.61 7.26
N ASN A 618 3.21 17.81 7.83
CA ASN A 618 2.06 18.50 8.34
C ASN A 618 1.01 18.72 7.25
N HIS A 619 1.44 19.23 6.09
CA HIS A 619 0.60 19.38 4.90
C HIS A 619 -0.01 18.05 4.43
N LEU A 620 0.75 16.94 4.44
CA LEU A 620 0.24 15.62 4.09
C LEU A 620 -0.85 15.16 5.06
N HIS A 621 -0.65 15.32 6.37
CA HIS A 621 -1.67 14.99 7.38
C HIS A 621 -2.93 15.83 7.21
N VAL A 622 -2.79 17.14 6.99
CA VAL A 622 -3.93 18.03 6.73
C VAL A 622 -4.71 17.60 5.50
N LYS A 623 -4.00 17.34 4.38
CA LYS A 623 -4.62 16.90 3.13
C LYS A 623 -5.38 15.59 3.29
N LEU A 624 -4.84 14.65 4.07
CA LEU A 624 -5.42 13.31 4.23
C LEU A 624 -6.62 13.26 5.16
N PHE A 625 -6.53 13.94 6.30
CA PHE A 625 -7.48 13.77 7.40
C PHE A 625 -8.46 14.94 7.53
N PHE A 626 -8.15 16.08 6.94
CA PHE A 626 -8.98 17.29 7.02
C PHE A 626 -9.42 17.84 5.65
N GLY A 627 -8.66 17.57 4.57
CA GLY A 627 -8.96 18.06 3.22
C GLY A 627 -9.83 17.15 2.34
N GLY A 628 -9.93 15.86 2.66
CA GLY A 628 -10.82 14.92 1.99
C GLY A 628 -11.94 14.47 2.93
N THR A 629 -13.09 14.04 2.37
CA THR A 629 -14.05 13.21 3.13
C THR A 629 -13.26 12.14 3.85
N THR A 630 -13.31 12.13 5.19
CA THR A 630 -12.56 11.20 6.04
C THR A 630 -12.53 9.83 5.39
N MET A 631 -11.33 9.28 5.19
CA MET A 631 -10.98 8.13 4.33
C MET A 631 -11.66 6.79 4.67
N GLY A 632 -12.79 6.79 5.36
CA GLY A 632 -13.53 5.62 5.73
C GLY A 632 -14.97 5.94 6.04
N GLY A 633 -15.74 6.40 5.04
CA GLY A 633 -17.21 6.50 5.07
C GLY A 633 -17.85 5.21 5.58
N GLY A 634 -17.88 5.07 6.89
CA GLY A 634 -18.15 3.90 7.66
C GLY A 634 -18.50 4.43 9.03
N ASN A 635 -19.56 3.89 9.61
CA ASN A 635 -19.88 4.16 11.00
C ASN A 635 -18.68 3.68 11.82
N ASN A 636 -17.78 4.59 12.18
CA ASN A 636 -16.78 4.34 13.19
C ASN A 636 -17.56 4.09 14.49
N SER A 637 -17.77 2.82 14.80
CA SER A 637 -18.19 2.37 16.12
C SER A 637 -17.09 2.57 17.17
N ASN A 638 -15.93 3.10 16.78
CA ASN A 638 -14.87 3.53 17.66
C ASN A 638 -14.82 5.06 17.63
N ASP A 639 -15.22 5.69 18.73
CA ASP A 639 -15.21 7.15 19.00
C ASP A 639 -13.78 7.73 19.07
N ASN A 640 -12.90 7.40 18.13
CA ASN A 640 -11.51 7.85 18.12
C ASN A 640 -11.39 9.24 17.47
N SER A 641 -10.50 10.08 18.03
CA SER A 641 -10.26 11.43 17.51
C SER A 641 -9.48 11.40 16.17
N VAL A 642 -9.61 12.45 15.36
CA VAL A 642 -8.83 12.59 14.10
C VAL A 642 -7.31 12.48 14.35
N LEU A 643 -6.84 12.95 15.51
CA LEU A 643 -5.44 12.86 15.90
C LEU A 643 -4.99 11.41 16.13
N HIS A 644 -5.87 10.60 16.72
CA HIS A 644 -5.63 9.17 16.88
C HIS A 644 -5.54 8.48 15.52
N ASP A 645 -6.41 8.81 14.58
CA ASP A 645 -6.38 8.24 13.23
C ASP A 645 -5.09 8.58 12.46
N ILE A 646 -4.57 9.80 12.64
CA ILE A 646 -3.26 10.21 12.10
C ILE A 646 -2.14 9.35 12.68
N LEU A 647 -2.09 9.19 14.01
CA LEU A 647 -1.05 8.38 14.64
C LEU A 647 -1.19 6.88 14.33
N SER A 648 -2.41 6.39 14.15
CA SER A 648 -2.70 5.01 13.70
C SER A 648 -2.19 4.79 12.28
N PHE A 649 -2.35 5.77 11.38
CA PHE A 649 -1.74 5.75 10.05
C PHE A 649 -0.21 5.75 10.11
N GLU A 650 0.40 6.60 10.94
CA GLU A 650 1.86 6.61 11.16
C GLU A 650 2.38 5.28 11.71
N ASN A 651 1.63 4.64 12.60
CA ASN A 651 1.92 3.30 13.11
C ASN A 651 1.89 2.24 11.99
N ARG A 652 0.92 2.30 11.06
CA ARG A 652 0.90 1.39 9.90
C ARG A 652 2.11 1.58 8.97
N GLN A 653 2.60 2.81 8.79
CA GLN A 653 3.82 3.03 8.02
C GLN A 653 5.02 2.30 8.64
N LEU A 654 5.11 2.23 9.98
CA LEU A 654 6.14 1.45 10.67
C LEU A 654 5.95 -0.06 10.44
N TYR A 655 4.72 -0.56 10.43
CA TYR A 655 4.44 -1.97 10.09
C TYR A 655 5.03 -2.37 8.74
N TYR A 656 4.85 -1.53 7.71
CA TYR A 656 5.38 -1.81 6.37
C TYR A 656 6.91 -1.88 6.37
N LEU A 657 7.56 -1.01 7.15
CA LEU A 657 9.02 -0.99 7.30
C LEU A 657 9.55 -2.20 8.08
N MET A 658 8.85 -2.64 9.13
CA MET A 658 9.24 -3.80 9.93
C MET A 658 9.19 -5.10 9.12
N ASN A 659 8.14 -5.25 8.30
CA ASN A 659 7.86 -6.49 7.58
C ASN A 659 8.41 -6.50 6.14
N ASP A 660 9.19 -5.49 5.72
CA ASP A 660 9.63 -5.28 4.34
C ASP A 660 8.49 -5.51 3.32
N THR A 661 7.33 -4.91 3.61
CA THR A 661 6.11 -5.16 2.83
C THR A 661 6.35 -4.80 1.36
N SER A 662 6.11 -5.76 0.47
CA SER A 662 6.41 -5.57 -0.95
C SER A 662 5.51 -4.50 -1.57
N ARG A 663 6.12 -3.57 -2.30
CA ARG A 663 5.39 -2.56 -3.10
C ARG A 663 4.93 -3.07 -4.45
N CYS A 664 5.36 -4.27 -4.84
CA CYS A 664 4.98 -4.88 -6.12
C CYS A 664 4.83 -6.40 -5.99
N ILE A 665 3.87 -6.94 -6.73
CA ILE A 665 3.73 -8.39 -6.88
C ILE A 665 4.27 -8.72 -8.27
N LYS A 666 5.39 -9.46 -8.34
CA LYS A 666 5.98 -9.85 -9.62
C LYS A 666 4.96 -10.70 -10.40
N GLN A 667 4.51 -10.21 -11.55
CA GLN A 667 3.72 -10.95 -12.52
C GLN A 667 4.48 -10.99 -13.85
N ARG A 668 4.52 -12.17 -14.47
CA ARG A 668 5.07 -12.35 -15.81
C ARG A 668 3.94 -12.85 -16.70
N ILE A 669 3.55 -12.05 -17.67
CA ILE A 669 2.53 -12.41 -18.66
C ILE A 669 3.27 -12.88 -19.91
N ILE A 670 2.98 -14.11 -20.34
CA ILE A 670 3.49 -14.68 -21.59
C ILE A 670 2.29 -14.79 -22.51
N HIS A 671 2.29 -14.02 -23.59
CA HIS A 671 1.30 -14.19 -24.65
C HIS A 671 1.76 -15.36 -25.53
N PRO A 672 0.96 -16.42 -25.70
CA PRO A 672 1.18 -17.30 -26.84
C PRO A 672 1.04 -16.44 -28.11
N ASN A 673 2.00 -16.55 -29.04
CA ASN A 673 1.97 -15.77 -30.29
C ASN A 673 0.60 -15.94 -30.98
N PRO A 674 0.08 -14.87 -31.63
CA PRO A 674 -1.26 -14.83 -32.21
C PRO A 674 -1.50 -15.90 -33.27
#